data_AF-A0A660SZL9-F1
#
_entry.id   AF-A0A660SZL9-F1
#
_cell.length_a   1.000
_cell.length_b   1.000
_cell.length_c   1.000
_cell.angle_alpha   90.00
_cell.angle_beta   90.00
_cell.angle_gamma   90.00
#
_symmetry.space_group_name_H-M   'P 1'
#
loop_
_entity.id
_entity.type
_entity.pdbx_description
1 polymer ?
#
loop_
_entity_poly.entity_id
_entity_poly.type
_entity_poly.pdbx_seq_one_letter_code
_entity_poly.pdbx_strand_id
1 'polypeptide(L)'
;MKSAFALFTILLSVLIPLTAGEPALCISDLADDGRLLLTITADQPGWDSYTSLFSVNLDDNDRVETRTYFPEISRYFSETSELEIQNRFGLYRVSLKPSSETVEIHEMHFHPFFPEYKHPVNGKILPVSSSPDGKWVLQQEADGPVRGKLVLYSSSSGKRLVVSDSHVLSFRENPAMWSPDSRYFIYSENGEIYYVSTLQIENGRLPGKQYREIGTGTLSNMMWTRPDALYYLRGTELLLLRPSEIFTKSFYSEPLPAGVVSGVLPIEFDPNFDSFWPSPDGLSVIILKGKKNLFYFPLNETREAVNLPFLHLSEENTVKQLWWRSEGDVFLLVGESLYHLDTEGENSFRNMNVPQLRRFVPSEDRRFMALLQDNGVSIRNPDTLKELRFLNHPDPRNLFWTDNAQVLIIGGRRIERVSTESNESDLLALSQVDKAGFDSQETLRAISGGRFYRWQADSKRWMETADTSTQALRIPRYETPGNRVYMEENNIIVRTINGFGNRMLFGGTDSIKNALSVSSESVSLNNIDEQVFSHGSRTRGKTVSLVFNAIDGDLGLGDVLSILKDYNLKVTFFINGDFIRRHPESTRILAESGHETASLFYTYMNMTDLRYRIDKNFVVKGLGRNEDIFFQETGKELSTFWHAPWYVVSPSILEATQEMNYLYIGRDVDPLDWIVPDGSTGIRDMYMRSADLVERVLEDVRPGSIIPVRIGRPGERDDYLFQMLDLLINGLLNGGYDIVTVGELKIGFRD
;
A
#
# COMPACT_ATOMS: atom_id res chain seq x y z
N MET A 1 43.03 -35.05 43.35
CA MET A 1 41.71 -35.09 42.71
C MET A 1 41.11 -33.70 42.79
N LYS A 2 41.07 -32.99 41.65
CA LYS A 2 40.57 -31.62 41.52
C LYS A 2 39.07 -31.68 41.23
N SER A 3 38.26 -30.99 42.02
CA SER A 3 36.82 -30.82 41.84
C SER A 3 36.54 -29.78 40.76
N ALA A 4 35.78 -30.19 39.75
CA ALA A 4 35.28 -29.35 38.67
C ALA A 4 34.06 -28.56 39.16
N PHE A 5 34.15 -27.23 39.13
CA PHE A 5 33.01 -26.34 39.21
C PHE A 5 32.56 -26.06 37.78
N ALA A 6 31.49 -26.70 37.35
CA ALA A 6 30.85 -26.42 36.07
C ALA A 6 29.99 -25.16 36.22
N LEU A 7 30.41 -24.08 35.56
CA LEU A 7 29.59 -22.87 35.39
C LEU A 7 28.47 -23.22 34.40
N PHE A 8 27.23 -23.22 34.86
CA PHE A 8 26.06 -23.44 34.01
C PHE A 8 25.74 -22.12 33.30
N THR A 9 26.18 -21.97 32.05
CA THR A 9 25.78 -20.86 31.18
C THR A 9 24.34 -21.11 30.76
N ILE A 10 23.40 -20.37 31.37
CA ILE A 10 21.99 -20.38 30.96
C ILE A 10 21.91 -19.57 29.66
N LEU A 11 21.91 -20.29 28.53
CA LEU A 11 21.58 -19.76 27.22
C LEU A 11 20.05 -19.71 27.11
N LEU A 12 19.44 -18.58 27.49
CA LEU A 12 18.01 -18.38 27.33
C LEU A 12 17.77 -17.52 26.08
N SER A 13 17.78 -18.15 24.91
CA SER A 13 17.15 -17.57 23.72
C SER A 13 15.64 -17.79 23.86
N VAL A 14 14.96 -16.90 24.58
CA VAL A 14 13.50 -16.91 24.62
C VAL A 14 13.02 -16.25 23.33
N LEU A 15 12.59 -17.06 22.36
CA LEU A 15 11.61 -16.61 21.39
C LEU A 15 10.29 -16.46 22.15
N ILE A 16 9.92 -15.23 22.48
CA ILE A 16 8.56 -14.91 22.91
C ILE A 16 7.70 -14.96 21.65
N PRO A 17 6.56 -15.68 21.63
CA PRO A 17 5.63 -15.59 20.52
C PRO A 17 5.06 -14.16 20.51
N LEU A 18 5.55 -13.35 19.58
CA LEU A 18 5.00 -12.03 19.29
C LEU A 18 3.59 -12.20 18.72
N THR A 19 2.69 -11.29 19.09
CA THR A 19 1.45 -11.06 18.35
C THR A 19 1.79 -10.81 16.89
N ALA A 20 0.98 -11.33 15.97
CA ALA A 20 1.22 -11.19 14.53
C ALA A 20 1.44 -9.71 14.17
N GLY A 21 2.58 -9.40 13.51
CA GLY A 21 2.88 -8.06 13.01
C GLY A 21 3.85 -7.21 13.84
N GLU A 22 4.21 -7.58 15.08
CA GLU A 22 5.26 -6.83 15.80
C GLU A 22 6.66 -7.16 15.26
N PRO A 23 7.53 -6.14 15.07
CA PRO A 23 8.90 -6.36 14.62
C PRO A 23 9.70 -7.20 15.62
N ALA A 24 10.42 -8.23 15.14
CA ALA A 24 11.34 -8.97 15.97
C ALA A 24 12.71 -8.26 16.00
N LEU A 25 13.03 -7.62 17.13
CA LEU A 25 14.34 -7.05 17.40
C LEU A 25 15.27 -8.12 17.98
N CYS A 26 16.47 -8.27 17.42
CA CYS A 26 17.45 -9.25 17.86
C CYS A 26 18.87 -8.68 17.89
N ILE A 27 19.64 -9.05 18.91
CA ILE A 27 21.07 -8.77 19.00
C ILE A 27 21.82 -9.84 18.20
N SER A 28 22.55 -9.44 17.17
CA SER A 28 23.28 -10.36 16.29
C SER A 28 24.69 -10.69 16.81
N ASP A 29 25.48 -9.70 17.20
CA ASP A 29 26.86 -9.87 17.70
C ASP A 29 27.38 -8.56 18.33
N LEU A 30 28.38 -8.62 19.21
CA LEU A 30 29.04 -7.47 19.83
C LEU A 30 30.56 -7.57 19.67
N ALA A 31 31.16 -6.63 18.95
CA ALA A 31 32.60 -6.54 18.76
C ALA A 31 33.33 -5.97 19.98
N ASP A 32 34.61 -6.34 20.13
CA ASP A 32 35.46 -5.91 21.25
C ASP A 32 35.68 -4.38 21.28
N ASP A 33 35.49 -3.69 20.16
CA ASP A 33 35.57 -2.24 19.99
C ASP A 33 34.24 -1.49 20.23
N GLY A 34 33.24 -2.17 20.82
CA GLY A 34 31.97 -1.54 21.18
C GLY A 34 30.95 -1.47 20.02
N ARG A 35 31.26 -2.00 18.83
CA ARG A 35 30.28 -2.11 17.74
C ARG A 35 29.30 -3.26 17.99
N LEU A 36 28.04 -2.90 18.21
CA LEU A 36 26.91 -3.81 18.37
C LEU A 36 26.18 -3.98 17.04
N LEU A 37 25.86 -5.21 16.65
CA LEU A 37 25.03 -5.50 15.48
C LEU A 37 23.62 -5.88 15.91
N LEU A 38 22.64 -5.25 15.28
CA LEU A 38 21.22 -5.45 15.53
C LEU A 38 20.52 -5.85 14.24
N THR A 39 19.61 -6.80 14.35
CA THR A 39 18.70 -7.15 13.25
C THR A 39 17.27 -6.87 13.67
N ILE A 40 16.51 -6.26 12.77
CA ILE A 40 15.07 -6.04 12.94
C ILE A 40 14.37 -6.76 11.80
N THR A 41 13.58 -7.78 12.13
CA THR A 41 12.70 -8.46 11.18
C THR A 41 11.31 -7.83 11.27
N ALA A 42 10.73 -7.45 10.15
CA ALA A 42 9.43 -6.80 10.14
C ALA A 42 8.51 -7.39 9.06
N ASP A 43 7.26 -7.64 9.44
CA ASP A 43 6.20 -8.09 8.53
C ASP A 43 5.58 -6.88 7.84
N GLN A 44 5.26 -6.99 6.54
CA GLN A 44 4.68 -5.90 5.75
C GLN A 44 3.47 -6.37 4.99
N PRO A 45 2.44 -5.53 4.87
CA PRO A 45 1.44 -5.75 3.87
C PRO A 45 2.03 -5.63 2.46
N GLY A 46 1.71 -6.59 1.60
CA GLY A 46 2.10 -6.63 0.19
C GLY A 46 3.50 -7.20 -0.10
N TRP A 47 4.28 -7.54 0.93
CA TRP A 47 5.63 -8.06 0.77
C TRP A 47 5.93 -9.20 1.75
N ASP A 48 6.91 -10.03 1.41
CA ASP A 48 7.49 -10.97 2.36
C ASP A 48 8.17 -10.23 3.51
N SER A 49 8.24 -10.87 4.68
CA SER A 49 9.00 -10.36 5.81
C SER A 49 10.48 -10.22 5.44
N TYR A 50 11.12 -9.17 5.94
CA TYR A 50 12.53 -8.90 5.66
C TYR A 50 13.29 -8.52 6.93
N THR A 51 14.59 -8.80 6.93
CA THR A 51 15.47 -8.54 8.07
C THR A 51 16.49 -7.46 7.74
N SER A 52 16.37 -6.32 8.40
CA SER A 52 17.31 -5.20 8.28
C SER A 52 18.43 -5.29 9.32
N LEU A 53 19.65 -4.97 8.90
CA LEU A 53 20.85 -4.94 9.72
C LEU A 53 21.25 -3.50 10.06
N PHE A 54 21.52 -3.27 11.33
CA PHE A 54 22.02 -2.01 11.87
C PHE A 54 23.31 -2.26 12.66
N SER A 55 24.21 -1.28 12.62
CA SER A 55 25.42 -1.25 13.43
C SER A 55 25.32 -0.08 14.41
N VAL A 56 25.48 -0.33 15.69
CA VAL A 56 25.45 0.68 16.74
C VAL A 56 26.83 0.80 17.37
N ASN A 57 27.36 2.01 17.45
CA ASN A 57 28.62 2.24 18.16
C ASN A 57 28.34 2.69 19.60
N LEU A 58 28.52 1.78 20.56
CA LEU A 58 28.22 2.03 21.97
C LEU A 58 29.14 3.08 22.61
N ASP A 59 30.33 3.28 22.04
CA ASP A 59 31.34 4.21 22.54
C ASP A 59 31.26 5.60 21.88
N ASP A 60 30.50 5.72 20.77
CA ASP A 60 30.27 6.95 20.01
C ASP A 60 28.79 7.37 20.11
N ASN A 61 28.34 7.64 21.34
CA ASN A 61 27.00 8.12 21.66
C ASN A 61 25.87 7.31 20.98
N ASP A 62 26.03 5.99 20.95
CA ASP A 62 25.09 5.05 20.31
C ASP A 62 24.78 5.37 18.85
N ARG A 63 25.76 5.91 18.12
CA ARG A 63 25.56 6.22 16.70
C ARG A 63 25.13 4.97 15.96
N VAL A 64 23.93 5.02 15.39
CA VAL A 64 23.35 3.94 14.58
C VAL A 64 23.68 4.19 13.12
N GLU A 65 24.11 3.13 12.44
CA GLU A 65 24.33 3.13 11.00
C GLU A 65 23.59 1.96 10.36
N THR A 66 22.70 2.25 9.43
CA THR A 66 22.00 1.26 8.62
C THR A 66 22.98 0.54 7.68
N ARG A 67 22.85 -0.79 7.57
CA ARG A 67 23.73 -1.63 6.73
C ARG A 67 22.99 -2.34 5.60
N THR A 68 21.67 -2.34 5.62
CA THR A 68 20.81 -2.91 4.59
C THR A 68 19.65 -1.99 4.26
N TYR A 69 19.23 -1.96 3.00
CA TYR A 69 18.28 -0.99 2.48
C TYR A 69 17.18 -1.72 1.70
N PHE A 70 16.23 -2.35 2.41
CA PHE A 70 15.14 -3.04 1.75
C PHE A 70 14.28 -2.04 0.97
N PRO A 71 13.97 -2.27 -0.32
CA PRO A 71 13.35 -1.28 -1.18
C PRO A 71 11.82 -1.41 -1.22
N GLU A 72 11.13 -1.10 -0.11
CA GLU A 72 9.66 -1.08 -0.10
C GLU A 72 9.12 -0.11 -1.17
N ILE A 73 9.72 1.08 -1.27
CA ILE A 73 9.53 2.02 -2.39
C ILE A 73 10.91 2.43 -2.89
N SER A 74 11.07 2.50 -4.21
CA SER A 74 12.32 2.95 -4.84
C SER A 74 12.06 3.85 -6.06
N ARG A 75 12.92 4.84 -6.25
CA ARG A 75 12.91 5.77 -7.39
C ARG A 75 14.33 6.10 -7.83
N TYR A 76 14.54 6.33 -9.12
CA TYR A 76 15.82 6.79 -9.65
C TYR A 76 15.68 8.18 -10.25
N PHE A 77 16.61 9.07 -9.90
CA PHE A 77 16.71 10.42 -10.44
C PHE A 77 17.90 10.49 -11.40
N SER A 78 17.63 10.55 -12.70
CA SER A 78 18.68 10.58 -13.74
C SER A 78 19.55 11.84 -13.65
N GLU A 79 18.94 13.01 -13.39
CA GLU A 79 19.64 14.29 -13.32
C GLU A 79 20.70 14.35 -12.20
N THR A 80 20.40 13.78 -11.03
CA THR A 80 21.34 13.75 -9.90
C THR A 80 22.14 12.45 -9.83
N SER A 81 21.77 11.43 -10.62
CA SER A 81 22.29 10.07 -10.55
C SER A 81 22.15 9.48 -9.15
N GLU A 82 20.98 9.64 -8.54
CA GLU A 82 20.67 9.16 -7.19
C GLU A 82 19.53 8.14 -7.22
N LEU A 83 19.68 7.06 -6.45
CA LEU A 83 18.62 6.10 -6.16
C LEU A 83 18.02 6.40 -4.80
N GLU A 84 16.74 6.73 -4.76
CA GLU A 84 15.95 6.87 -3.54
C GLU A 84 15.36 5.52 -3.13
N ILE A 85 15.49 5.20 -1.85
CA ILE A 85 14.95 3.99 -1.23
C ILE A 85 14.20 4.42 0.03
N GLN A 86 12.91 4.09 0.11
CA GLN A 86 12.11 4.25 1.31
C GLN A 86 11.72 2.88 1.86
N ASN A 87 11.83 2.73 3.17
CA ASN A 87 11.25 1.63 3.93
C ASN A 87 10.76 2.14 5.30
N ARG A 88 10.18 1.25 6.11
CA ARG A 88 9.69 1.62 7.46
C ARG A 88 10.76 2.13 8.43
N PHE A 89 12.05 1.96 8.09
CA PHE A 89 13.18 2.40 8.89
C PHE A 89 13.81 3.70 8.39
N GLY A 90 13.30 4.30 7.31
CA GLY A 90 13.84 5.56 6.82
C GLY A 90 13.68 5.81 5.32
N LEU A 91 14.11 6.99 4.92
CA LEU A 91 14.29 7.39 3.53
C LEU A 91 15.78 7.61 3.26
N TYR A 92 16.29 6.96 2.22
CA TYR A 92 17.71 6.91 1.90
C TYR A 92 17.96 7.32 0.45
N ARG A 93 19.10 7.96 0.18
CA ARG A 93 19.60 8.26 -1.17
C ARG A 93 20.97 7.66 -1.39
N VAL A 94 21.10 6.87 -2.43
CA VAL A 94 22.34 6.24 -2.87
C VAL A 94 22.87 7.00 -4.08
N SER A 95 24.04 7.63 -3.96
CA SER A 95 24.73 8.30 -5.06
C SER A 95 25.37 7.28 -5.99
N LEU A 96 25.13 7.41 -7.30
CA LEU A 96 25.64 6.50 -8.34
C LEU A 96 26.68 7.13 -9.24
N LYS A 97 27.24 8.28 -8.84
CA LYS A 97 28.20 9.04 -9.64
C LYS A 97 29.37 8.13 -10.05
N PRO A 98 29.79 8.12 -11.34
CA PRO A 98 30.72 7.11 -11.90
C PRO A 98 32.15 7.09 -11.32
N SER A 99 32.47 7.92 -10.32
CA SER A 99 33.85 8.26 -9.96
C SER A 99 34.24 8.03 -8.49
N SER A 100 33.34 7.54 -7.64
CA SER A 100 33.68 7.26 -6.24
C SER A 100 34.01 5.78 -6.04
N GLU A 101 35.19 5.49 -5.48
CA GLU A 101 35.50 4.17 -4.92
C GLU A 101 34.54 3.80 -3.77
N THR A 102 33.85 4.80 -3.20
CA THR A 102 32.88 4.68 -2.12
C THR A 102 31.43 4.72 -2.62
N VAL A 103 30.54 3.95 -1.99
CA VAL A 103 29.08 4.15 -2.17
C VAL A 103 28.63 5.14 -1.12
N GLU A 104 28.19 6.31 -1.55
CA GLU A 104 27.66 7.33 -0.65
C GLU A 104 26.16 7.11 -0.47
N ILE A 105 25.76 6.71 0.74
CA ILE A 105 24.37 6.57 1.13
C ILE A 105 24.06 7.63 2.18
N HIS A 106 23.07 8.46 1.89
CA HIS A 106 22.59 9.54 2.77
C HIS A 106 21.22 9.19 3.31
N GLU A 107 21.06 9.18 4.63
CA GLU A 107 19.75 9.13 5.28
C GLU A 107 19.14 10.54 5.31
N MET A 108 17.88 10.64 4.92
CA MET A 108 17.16 11.91 4.92
C MET A 108 16.67 12.21 6.34
N HIS A 109 17.39 13.08 7.06
CA HIS A 109 17.21 13.35 8.49
C HIS A 109 15.83 13.85 8.95
N PHE A 110 14.93 14.23 8.04
CA PHE A 110 13.54 14.60 8.37
C PHE A 110 12.58 13.38 8.45
N HIS A 111 13.08 12.18 8.19
CA HIS A 111 12.37 10.92 8.39
C HIS A 111 13.20 9.87 9.16
N PRO A 112 13.75 10.19 10.36
CA PRO A 112 14.63 9.27 11.07
C PRO A 112 13.84 8.22 11.86
N PHE A 113 14.28 6.96 11.78
CA PHE A 113 13.79 5.90 12.67
C PHE A 113 14.56 5.88 14.00
N PHE A 114 15.86 6.17 13.96
CA PHE A 114 16.75 6.36 15.11
C PHE A 114 17.18 7.83 15.19
N PRO A 115 17.41 8.44 16.37
CA PRO A 115 17.55 7.80 17.69
C PRO A 115 16.24 7.64 18.49
N GLU A 116 15.11 8.11 17.96
CA GLU A 116 13.81 8.06 18.66
C GLU A 116 13.26 6.63 18.83
N TYR A 117 13.79 5.64 18.08
CA TYR A 117 13.27 4.27 17.97
C TYR A 117 11.75 4.22 18.01
N LYS A 118 11.15 4.74 16.94
CA LYS A 118 9.70 4.60 16.76
C LYS A 118 9.39 3.12 16.65
N HIS A 119 8.29 2.66 17.26
CA HIS A 119 7.75 1.36 16.89
C HIS A 119 7.56 1.37 15.37
N PRO A 120 8.17 0.43 14.62
CA PRO A 120 7.99 0.39 13.18
C PRO A 120 6.50 0.27 12.89
N VAL A 121 6.09 0.98 11.83
CA VAL A 121 4.69 1.09 11.46
C VAL A 121 4.10 -0.31 11.28
N ASN A 122 3.05 -0.60 12.04
CA ASN A 122 2.22 -1.77 11.78
C ASN A 122 1.37 -1.47 10.55
N GLY A 123 1.45 -2.34 9.55
CA GLY A 123 0.77 -2.14 8.28
C GLY A 123 1.64 -1.44 7.22
N LYS A 124 1.02 -0.63 6.35
CA LYS A 124 1.71 0.00 5.21
C LYS A 124 2.41 1.29 5.62
N ILE A 125 3.54 1.61 4.97
CA ILE A 125 4.20 2.90 5.13
C ILE A 125 3.51 3.98 4.30
N LEU A 126 3.53 5.23 4.77
CA LEU A 126 3.07 6.37 3.98
C LEU A 126 4.11 6.69 2.89
N PRO A 127 3.76 6.58 1.59
CA PRO A 127 4.69 6.87 0.52
C PRO A 127 5.07 8.36 0.50
N VAL A 128 6.36 8.64 0.34
CA VAL A 128 6.84 9.98 -0.04
C VAL A 128 6.70 10.16 -1.55
N SER A 129 6.49 11.39 -2.01
CA SER A 129 6.46 11.76 -3.43
C SER A 129 7.56 12.77 -3.74
N SER A 130 8.62 12.31 -4.38
CA SER A 130 9.76 13.16 -4.75
C SER A 130 9.61 13.74 -6.15
N SER A 131 10.09 14.97 -6.36
CA SER A 131 10.09 15.59 -7.68
C SER A 131 10.98 14.80 -8.66
N PRO A 132 10.69 14.79 -9.97
CA PRO A 132 11.50 14.09 -10.97
C PRO A 132 13.00 14.44 -10.96
N ASP A 133 13.35 15.67 -10.59
CA ASP A 133 14.74 16.14 -10.45
C ASP A 133 15.37 15.81 -9.07
N GLY A 134 14.61 15.18 -8.17
CA GLY A 134 15.02 14.82 -6.83
C GLY A 134 15.24 16.00 -5.88
N LYS A 135 14.98 17.26 -6.25
CA LYS A 135 15.26 18.43 -5.38
C LYS A 135 14.25 18.59 -4.24
N TRP A 136 13.06 18.04 -4.41
CA TRP A 136 11.96 18.16 -3.46
C TRP A 136 11.42 16.80 -3.05
N VAL A 137 11.06 16.68 -1.78
CA VAL A 137 10.40 15.49 -1.23
C VAL A 137 9.11 15.93 -0.56
N LEU A 138 7.98 15.41 -1.03
CA LEU A 138 6.68 15.63 -0.42
C LEU A 138 6.34 14.45 0.49
N GLN A 139 6.14 14.73 1.77
CA GLN A 139 5.90 13.74 2.81
C GLN A 139 4.53 13.97 3.46
N GLN A 140 3.88 12.87 3.83
CA GLN A 140 2.68 12.86 4.66
C GLN A 140 3.10 12.70 6.13
N GLU A 141 2.79 13.68 6.97
CA GLU A 141 3.01 13.62 8.41
C GLU A 141 1.67 13.37 9.10
N ALA A 142 1.46 12.16 9.61
CA ALA A 142 0.22 11.80 10.29
C ALA A 142 0.06 12.59 11.60
N ASP A 143 -1.07 13.28 11.76
CA ASP A 143 -1.50 13.88 13.04
C ASP A 143 -2.54 12.98 13.75
N GLY A 144 -3.17 12.07 13.01
CA GLY A 144 -4.11 11.06 13.47
C GLY A 144 -4.15 9.86 12.50
N PRO A 145 -5.11 8.92 12.67
CA PRO A 145 -5.17 7.71 11.86
C PRO A 145 -5.60 7.94 10.41
N VAL A 146 -6.32 9.03 10.14
CA VAL A 146 -6.89 9.33 8.82
C VAL A 146 -6.32 10.61 8.20
N ARG A 147 -6.03 11.62 9.02
CA ARG A 147 -5.59 12.95 8.57
C ARG A 147 -4.21 13.33 9.13
N GLY A 148 -3.56 14.21 8.40
CA GLY A 148 -2.28 14.78 8.78
C GLY A 148 -1.90 15.98 7.94
N LYS A 149 -0.61 16.29 7.91
CA LYS A 149 -0.05 17.36 7.11
C LYS A 149 0.60 16.83 5.85
N LEU A 150 0.46 17.57 4.76
CA LEU A 150 1.24 17.39 3.56
C LEU A 150 2.39 18.39 3.59
N VAL A 151 3.63 17.90 3.66
CA VAL A 151 4.81 18.71 3.96
C VAL A 151 5.86 18.54 2.87
N LEU A 152 6.32 19.66 2.33
CA LEU A 152 7.38 19.72 1.34
C LEU A 152 8.73 19.96 2.02
N TYR A 153 9.69 19.12 1.71
CA TYR A 153 11.08 19.22 2.13
C TYR A 153 11.98 19.52 0.93
N SER A 154 12.92 20.44 1.12
CA SER A 154 14.06 20.59 0.20
C SER A 154 15.09 19.51 0.51
N SER A 155 15.46 18.70 -0.49
CA SER A 155 16.41 17.58 -0.31
C SER A 155 17.79 18.03 0.16
N SER A 156 18.25 19.21 -0.29
CA SER A 156 19.58 19.73 0.03
C SER A 156 19.64 20.51 1.34
N SER A 157 18.63 21.33 1.62
CA SER A 157 18.63 22.21 2.80
C SER A 157 17.87 21.64 4.00
N GLY A 158 17.05 20.61 3.79
CA GLY A 158 16.11 20.11 4.81
C GLY A 158 15.00 21.10 5.16
N LYS A 159 14.87 22.21 4.43
CA LYS A 159 13.85 23.23 4.71
C LYS A 159 12.45 22.62 4.59
N ARG A 160 11.69 22.72 5.68
CA ARG A 160 10.32 22.22 5.82
C ARG A 160 9.29 23.30 5.48
N LEU A 161 8.28 22.96 4.67
CA LEU A 161 7.14 23.81 4.34
C LEU A 161 5.84 23.01 4.38
N VAL A 162 4.86 23.45 5.17
CA VAL A 162 3.53 22.82 5.19
C VAL A 162 2.74 23.29 3.96
N VAL A 163 2.35 22.34 3.10
CA VAL A 163 1.54 22.57 1.89
C VAL A 163 0.05 22.48 2.21
N SER A 164 -0.31 21.51 3.04
CA SER A 164 -1.64 21.36 3.62
C SER A 164 -1.57 20.86 5.06
N ASP A 165 -2.49 21.32 5.89
CA ASP A 165 -2.63 21.05 7.32
C ASP A 165 -3.76 20.08 7.66
N SER A 166 -4.57 19.63 6.68
CA SER A 166 -5.71 18.74 6.88
C SER A 166 -5.82 17.69 5.75
N HIS A 167 -4.67 17.18 5.33
CA HIS A 167 -4.55 16.20 4.25
C HIS A 167 -5.07 14.84 4.69
N VAL A 168 -5.94 14.22 3.90
CA VAL A 168 -6.32 12.82 4.07
C VAL A 168 -5.14 11.95 3.64
N LEU A 169 -4.66 11.10 4.55
CA LEU A 169 -3.51 10.24 4.32
C LEU A 169 -3.84 9.19 3.24
N SER A 170 -2.85 8.81 2.44
CA SER A 170 -2.99 7.75 1.44
C SER A 170 -1.79 6.80 1.48
N PHE A 171 -2.07 5.50 1.59
CA PHE A 171 -1.08 4.42 1.56
C PHE A 171 -0.88 3.82 0.16
N ARG A 172 -1.77 4.13 -0.80
CA ARG A 172 -1.77 3.55 -2.16
C ARG A 172 -1.35 4.54 -3.22
N GLU A 173 -1.85 5.78 -3.11
CA GLU A 173 -1.63 6.80 -4.12
C GLU A 173 -0.50 7.73 -3.70
N ASN A 174 0.27 8.23 -4.67
CA ASN A 174 1.17 9.34 -4.37
C ASN A 174 0.31 10.52 -3.90
N PRO A 175 0.66 11.19 -2.80
CA PRO A 175 -0.13 12.30 -2.25
C PRO A 175 -0.17 13.53 -3.17
N ALA A 176 0.65 13.53 -4.22
CA ALA A 176 0.68 14.55 -5.25
C ALA A 176 1.20 13.99 -6.58
N MET A 177 0.83 14.66 -7.67
CA MET A 177 1.35 14.41 -9.02
C MET A 177 2.26 15.56 -9.44
N TRP A 178 3.54 15.24 -9.65
CA TRP A 178 4.56 16.19 -10.10
C TRP A 178 4.49 16.42 -11.61
N SER A 179 4.74 17.65 -12.05
CA SER A 179 5.01 17.93 -13.46
C SER A 179 6.34 17.28 -13.87
N PRO A 180 6.48 16.84 -15.14
CA PRO A 180 7.70 16.15 -15.60
C PRO A 180 8.99 16.96 -15.43
N ASP A 181 8.90 18.29 -15.39
CA ASP A 181 10.02 19.22 -15.22
C ASP A 181 10.23 19.68 -13.76
N SER A 182 9.54 19.09 -12.78
CA SER A 182 9.64 19.40 -11.35
C SER A 182 9.26 20.84 -10.95
N ARG A 183 8.72 21.66 -11.87
CA ARG A 183 8.35 23.05 -11.56
C ARG A 183 7.03 23.17 -10.80
N TYR A 184 6.18 22.15 -10.93
CA TYR A 184 4.84 22.16 -10.39
C TYR A 184 4.48 20.80 -9.79
N PHE A 185 3.52 20.81 -8.88
CA PHE A 185 2.78 19.61 -8.52
C PHE A 185 1.34 19.96 -8.19
N ILE A 186 0.47 18.96 -8.30
CA ILE A 186 -0.93 19.03 -7.90
C ILE A 186 -1.22 18.02 -6.81
N TYR A 187 -2.13 18.36 -5.90
CA TYR A 187 -2.66 17.44 -4.88
C TYR A 187 -4.16 17.66 -4.73
N SER A 188 -4.89 16.66 -4.25
CA SER A 188 -6.32 16.80 -3.95
C SER A 188 -6.58 16.77 -2.45
N GLU A 189 -7.56 17.55 -2.00
CA GLU A 189 -8.04 17.56 -0.62
C GLU A 189 -9.54 17.92 -0.61
N ASN A 190 -10.35 17.11 0.08
CA ASN A 190 -11.80 17.30 0.21
C ASN A 190 -12.56 17.46 -1.13
N GLY A 191 -12.11 16.76 -2.17
CA GLY A 191 -12.73 16.82 -3.50
C GLY A 191 -12.38 18.07 -4.30
N GLU A 192 -11.37 18.82 -3.87
CA GLU A 192 -10.81 19.94 -4.61
C GLU A 192 -9.36 19.65 -4.97
N ILE A 193 -8.91 20.15 -6.13
CA ILE A 193 -7.57 19.96 -6.65
C ILE A 193 -6.81 21.28 -6.57
N TYR A 194 -5.63 21.22 -5.99
CA TYR A 194 -4.78 22.36 -5.72
C TYR A 194 -3.47 22.24 -6.50
N TYR A 195 -2.98 23.38 -6.95
CA TYR A 195 -1.75 23.53 -7.70
C TYR A 195 -0.69 24.26 -6.88
N VAL A 196 0.56 23.84 -7.02
CA VAL A 196 1.71 24.43 -6.31
C VAL A 196 2.88 24.61 -7.28
N SER A 197 3.54 25.77 -7.18
CA SER A 197 4.77 26.08 -7.93
C SER A 197 5.98 26.06 -7.01
N THR A 198 7.01 25.28 -7.40
CA THR A 198 8.28 25.22 -6.67
C THR A 198 9.04 26.55 -6.73
N LEU A 199 8.98 27.27 -7.86
CA LEU A 199 9.59 28.59 -8.00
C LEU A 199 9.04 29.61 -6.99
N GLN A 200 7.74 29.58 -6.68
CA GLN A 200 7.17 30.46 -5.66
C GLN A 200 7.72 30.13 -4.27
N ILE A 201 7.84 28.83 -3.98
CA ILE A 201 8.38 28.32 -2.71
C ILE A 201 9.85 28.70 -2.54
N GLU A 202 10.66 28.59 -3.60
CA GLU A 202 12.05 29.04 -3.62
C GLU A 202 12.17 30.54 -3.32
N ASN A 203 11.23 31.34 -3.86
CA ASN A 203 11.11 32.77 -3.56
C ASN A 203 10.48 33.07 -2.18
N GLY A 204 10.30 32.06 -1.34
CA GLY A 204 9.79 32.20 0.03
C GLY A 204 8.29 32.50 0.12
N ARG A 205 7.50 32.17 -0.93
CA ARG A 205 6.07 32.45 -1.00
C ARG A 205 5.28 31.18 -1.30
N LEU A 206 4.30 30.86 -0.45
CA LEU A 206 3.25 29.89 -0.76
C LEU A 206 1.91 30.62 -0.71
N PRO A 207 1.19 30.80 -1.84
CA PRO A 207 -0.14 31.40 -1.82
C PRO A 207 -1.11 30.63 -0.92
N GLY A 208 -2.07 31.34 -0.33
CA GLY A 208 -3.17 30.70 0.42
C GLY A 208 -3.94 29.70 -0.45
N LYS A 209 -4.56 28.69 0.17
CA LYS A 209 -5.25 27.59 -0.53
C LYS A 209 -6.27 28.08 -1.55
N GLN A 210 -7.00 29.16 -1.24
CA GLN A 210 -8.02 29.75 -2.14
C GLN A 210 -7.45 30.28 -3.47
N TYR A 211 -6.15 30.56 -3.54
CA TYR A 211 -5.46 31.00 -4.76
C TYR A 211 -4.74 29.85 -5.47
N ARG A 212 -4.89 28.63 -4.97
CA ARG A 212 -4.24 27.42 -5.51
C ARG A 212 -5.23 26.40 -6.04
N GLU A 213 -6.51 26.58 -5.78
CA GLU A 213 -7.59 25.74 -6.30
C GLU A 213 -7.70 25.87 -7.83
N ILE A 214 -7.75 24.75 -8.53
CA ILE A 214 -7.78 24.70 -10.01
C ILE A 214 -8.94 23.87 -10.58
N GLY A 215 -9.68 23.14 -9.74
CA GLY A 215 -10.86 22.39 -10.15
C GLY A 215 -11.30 21.36 -9.11
N THR A 216 -12.49 20.83 -9.31
CA THR A 216 -13.12 19.83 -8.44
C THR A 216 -12.72 18.41 -8.85
N GLY A 217 -12.54 17.51 -7.88
CA GLY A 217 -12.31 16.09 -8.11
C GLY A 217 -11.13 15.53 -7.29
N THR A 218 -10.58 14.43 -7.78
CA THR A 218 -9.39 13.77 -7.21
C THR A 218 -8.22 13.84 -8.19
N LEU A 219 -7.06 13.35 -7.78
CA LEU A 219 -5.92 13.22 -8.71
C LEU A 219 -6.23 12.34 -9.92
N SER A 220 -7.20 11.42 -9.84
CA SER A 220 -7.68 10.61 -10.97
C SER A 220 -8.28 11.43 -12.09
N ASN A 221 -8.68 12.69 -11.83
CA ASN A 221 -9.18 13.59 -12.87
C ASN A 221 -8.06 14.27 -13.67
N MET A 222 -6.79 14.17 -13.26
CA MET A 222 -5.71 14.94 -13.87
C MET A 222 -4.53 14.06 -14.31
N MET A 223 -3.90 14.43 -15.42
CA MET A 223 -2.73 13.73 -15.94
C MET A 223 -1.78 14.70 -16.65
N TRP A 224 -0.52 14.73 -16.24
CA TRP A 224 0.55 15.38 -17.01
C TRP A 224 0.99 14.49 -18.17
N THR A 225 1.08 15.06 -19.38
CA THR A 225 1.75 14.38 -20.52
C THR A 225 3.07 15.02 -20.88
N ARG A 226 3.20 16.33 -20.67
CA ARG A 226 4.40 17.14 -20.92
C ARG A 226 4.53 18.23 -19.85
N PRO A 227 5.72 18.83 -19.66
CA PRO A 227 5.94 19.94 -18.72
C PRO A 227 4.91 21.08 -18.75
N ASP A 228 4.33 21.35 -19.93
CA ASP A 228 3.39 22.44 -20.19
C ASP A 228 1.96 21.97 -20.47
N ALA A 229 1.67 20.67 -20.37
CA ALA A 229 0.38 20.07 -20.70
C ALA A 229 -0.15 19.21 -19.55
N LEU A 230 -1.07 19.80 -18.78
CA LEU A 230 -1.87 19.11 -17.77
C LEU A 230 -3.28 18.91 -18.30
N TYR A 231 -3.71 17.66 -18.47
CA TYR A 231 -5.08 17.36 -18.85
C TYR A 231 -5.96 17.19 -17.63
N TYR A 232 -7.16 17.73 -17.69
CA TYR A 232 -8.21 17.62 -16.68
C TYR A 232 -9.48 17.06 -17.33
N LEU A 233 -9.90 15.88 -16.88
CA LEU A 233 -11.08 15.20 -17.39
C LEU A 233 -12.25 15.37 -16.41
N ARG A 234 -13.32 16.02 -16.86
CA ARG A 234 -14.52 16.29 -16.07
C ARG A 234 -15.78 15.94 -16.86
N GLY A 235 -16.57 15.00 -16.34
CA GLY A 235 -17.74 14.49 -17.04
C GLY A 235 -17.32 13.87 -18.37
N THR A 236 -17.64 14.51 -19.48
CA THR A 236 -17.18 14.09 -20.82
C THR A 236 -16.10 15.00 -21.40
N GLU A 237 -15.77 16.12 -20.77
CA GLU A 237 -14.87 17.13 -21.36
C GLU A 237 -13.44 16.93 -20.90
N LEU A 238 -12.53 16.76 -21.87
CA LEU A 238 -11.09 16.75 -21.64
C LEU A 238 -10.54 18.16 -21.87
N LEU A 239 -10.06 18.79 -20.81
CA LEU A 239 -9.53 20.15 -20.80
C LEU A 239 -8.00 20.12 -20.75
N LEU A 240 -7.34 20.88 -21.60
CA LEU A 240 -5.90 21.15 -21.51
C LEU A 240 -5.68 22.42 -20.65
N LEU A 241 -5.05 22.23 -19.50
CA LEU A 241 -4.61 23.29 -18.59
C LEU A 241 -3.12 23.58 -18.82
N ARG A 242 -2.79 24.83 -19.13
CA ARG A 242 -1.39 25.27 -19.23
C ARG A 242 -0.93 25.91 -17.93
N PRO A 243 0.22 25.52 -17.35
CA PRO A 243 0.68 26.06 -16.06
C PRO A 243 0.81 27.59 -16.03
N SER A 244 1.22 28.22 -17.13
CA SER A 244 1.32 29.68 -17.26
C SER A 244 -0.04 30.39 -17.18
N GLU A 245 -1.11 29.74 -17.62
CA GLU A 245 -2.47 30.27 -17.57
C GLU A 245 -3.10 30.13 -16.18
N ILE A 246 -2.82 29.01 -15.51
CA ILE A 246 -3.25 28.73 -14.13
C ILE A 246 -2.75 29.84 -13.18
N PHE A 247 -1.45 30.16 -13.26
CA PHE A 247 -0.84 31.18 -12.40
C PHE A 247 -1.45 32.56 -12.60
N THR A 248 -1.78 32.93 -13.84
CA THR A 248 -2.30 34.27 -14.11
C THR A 248 -3.72 34.40 -13.54
N LYS A 249 -4.57 33.38 -13.69
CA LYS A 249 -5.99 33.47 -13.31
C LYS A 249 -6.24 33.33 -11.81
N SER A 250 -5.36 32.68 -11.06
CA SER A 250 -5.49 32.58 -9.60
C SER A 250 -5.50 33.94 -8.88
N PHE A 251 -5.04 35.02 -9.53
CA PHE A 251 -5.07 36.37 -8.97
C PHE A 251 -6.23 37.25 -9.45
N TYR A 252 -6.93 36.88 -10.54
CA TYR A 252 -7.77 37.84 -11.29
C TYR A 252 -9.20 37.37 -11.62
N SER A 253 -9.64 36.14 -11.31
CA SER A 253 -10.99 35.68 -11.65
C SER A 253 -11.61 34.65 -10.69
N GLU A 254 -12.94 34.54 -10.71
CA GLU A 254 -13.73 33.46 -10.07
C GLU A 254 -13.25 32.06 -10.47
N PRO A 255 -13.47 31.02 -9.64
CA PRO A 255 -12.93 29.67 -9.83
C PRO A 255 -13.68 28.93 -10.94
N LEU A 256 -13.36 29.23 -12.20
CA LEU A 256 -13.73 28.41 -13.35
C LEU A 256 -12.46 27.80 -13.94
N PRO A 257 -12.49 26.52 -14.36
CA PRO A 257 -11.30 25.82 -14.82
C PRO A 257 -10.73 26.53 -16.06
N ALA A 258 -9.50 27.01 -15.90
CA ALA A 258 -8.73 27.69 -16.92
C ALA A 258 -8.16 26.70 -17.93
N GLY A 259 -8.99 26.16 -18.82
CA GLY A 259 -8.56 25.19 -19.82
C GLY A 259 -9.14 25.42 -21.20
N VAL A 260 -8.43 24.95 -22.22
CA VAL A 260 -8.96 24.81 -23.57
C VAL A 260 -9.53 23.41 -23.73
N VAL A 261 -10.76 23.27 -24.23
CA VAL A 261 -11.33 21.95 -24.53
C VAL A 261 -10.47 21.28 -25.61
N SER A 262 -9.82 20.17 -25.23
CA SER A 262 -8.98 19.35 -26.10
C SER A 262 -9.77 18.23 -26.77
N GLY A 263 -10.90 17.81 -26.17
CA GLY A 263 -11.76 16.78 -26.72
C GLY A 263 -12.98 16.50 -25.85
N VAL A 264 -13.94 15.77 -26.40
CA VAL A 264 -15.16 15.35 -25.69
C VAL A 264 -15.33 13.84 -25.84
N LEU A 265 -15.45 13.15 -24.71
CA LEU A 265 -15.66 11.72 -24.64
C LEU A 265 -17.11 11.35 -24.96
N PRO A 266 -17.34 10.17 -25.53
CA PRO A 266 -18.69 9.65 -25.75
C PRO A 266 -19.35 9.13 -24.47
N ILE A 267 -18.58 8.94 -23.39
CA ILE A 267 -19.01 8.36 -22.12
C ILE A 267 -18.58 9.24 -20.96
N GLU A 268 -19.39 9.32 -19.91
CA GLU A 268 -19.05 10.05 -18.69
C GLU A 268 -17.92 9.35 -17.93
N PHE A 269 -16.95 10.15 -17.48
CA PHE A 269 -15.84 9.75 -16.64
C PHE A 269 -16.23 9.80 -15.16
N ASP A 270 -16.05 8.68 -14.45
CA ASP A 270 -16.23 8.55 -13.01
C ASP A 270 -14.85 8.38 -12.34
N PRO A 271 -14.31 9.40 -11.65
CA PRO A 271 -12.96 9.34 -11.07
C PRO A 271 -12.79 8.29 -9.98
N ASN A 272 -13.88 7.70 -9.47
CA ASN A 272 -13.85 6.63 -8.48
C ASN A 272 -13.48 5.26 -9.08
N PHE A 273 -13.79 5.05 -10.36
CA PHE A 273 -13.71 3.74 -11.01
C PHE A 273 -13.00 3.76 -12.36
N ASP A 274 -12.80 4.94 -12.93
CA ASP A 274 -12.20 5.10 -14.24
C ASP A 274 -10.78 5.63 -14.15
N SER A 275 -10.01 5.40 -15.21
CA SER A 275 -8.68 5.99 -15.39
C SER A 275 -8.51 6.39 -16.84
N PHE A 276 -7.71 7.41 -17.09
CA PHE A 276 -7.46 7.87 -18.45
C PHE A 276 -5.99 8.24 -18.66
N TRP A 277 -5.53 8.07 -19.90
CA TRP A 277 -4.17 8.41 -20.32
C TRP A 277 -4.24 9.10 -21.68
N PRO A 278 -4.17 10.43 -21.74
CA PRO A 278 -4.09 11.17 -22.99
C PRO A 278 -2.78 10.85 -23.71
N SER A 279 -2.82 10.89 -25.04
CA SER A 279 -1.64 10.81 -25.87
C SER A 279 -0.74 12.04 -25.68
N PRO A 280 0.57 11.95 -25.94
CA PRO A 280 1.48 13.08 -25.77
C PRO A 280 1.07 14.33 -26.56
N ASP A 281 0.52 14.17 -27.77
CA ASP A 281 -0.01 15.27 -28.57
C ASP A 281 -1.39 15.80 -28.14
N GLY A 282 -2.15 15.03 -27.35
CA GLY A 282 -3.50 15.38 -26.90
C GLY A 282 -4.62 15.07 -27.91
N LEU A 283 -4.32 14.33 -28.97
CA LEU A 283 -5.27 14.02 -30.04
C LEU A 283 -5.98 12.69 -29.85
N SER A 284 -5.53 11.85 -28.92
CA SER A 284 -6.21 10.62 -28.52
C SER A 284 -6.10 10.37 -27.02
N VAL A 285 -6.88 9.42 -26.52
CA VAL A 285 -6.92 9.06 -25.10
C VAL A 285 -7.24 7.59 -24.93
N ILE A 286 -6.57 6.94 -23.98
CA ILE A 286 -6.96 5.61 -23.50
C ILE A 286 -7.80 5.78 -22.25
N ILE A 287 -8.93 5.10 -22.18
CA ILE A 287 -9.85 5.14 -21.05
C ILE A 287 -10.09 3.74 -20.55
N LEU A 288 -9.88 3.52 -19.26
CA LEU A 288 -10.32 2.35 -18.54
C LEU A 288 -11.62 2.69 -17.82
N LYS A 289 -12.74 2.13 -18.28
CA LYS A 289 -14.07 2.32 -17.69
C LYS A 289 -14.39 1.20 -16.69
N GLY A 290 -14.76 1.59 -15.48
CA GLY A 290 -15.18 0.68 -14.41
C GLY A 290 -14.14 -0.37 -14.06
N LYS A 291 -12.85 -0.03 -14.20
CA LYS A 291 -11.68 -0.92 -14.06
C LYS A 291 -11.66 -2.17 -14.97
N LYS A 292 -12.60 -2.31 -15.90
CA LYS A 292 -12.77 -3.54 -16.71
C LYS A 292 -12.62 -3.32 -18.21
N ASN A 293 -13.07 -2.19 -18.73
CA ASN A 293 -13.15 -2.01 -20.18
C ASN A 293 -12.21 -0.90 -20.61
N LEU A 294 -11.13 -1.28 -21.30
CA LEU A 294 -10.15 -0.36 -21.83
C LEU A 294 -10.50 -0.02 -23.28
N PHE A 295 -10.50 1.26 -23.60
CA PHE A 295 -10.83 1.81 -24.91
C PHE A 295 -9.76 2.78 -25.38
N TYR A 296 -9.45 2.75 -26.68
CA TYR A 296 -8.70 3.81 -27.34
C TYR A 296 -9.68 4.74 -28.08
N PHE A 297 -9.59 6.05 -27.84
CA PHE A 297 -10.44 7.07 -28.45
C PHE A 297 -9.62 8.17 -29.13
N PRO A 298 -9.75 8.36 -30.46
CA PRO A 298 -9.29 9.58 -31.11
C PRO A 298 -10.24 10.75 -30.79
N LEU A 299 -9.69 11.92 -30.46
CA LEU A 299 -10.44 13.10 -30.03
C LEU A 299 -10.79 14.07 -31.18
N ASN A 300 -10.11 13.94 -32.32
CA ASN A 300 -10.31 14.80 -33.51
C ASN A 300 -11.32 14.24 -34.52
N GLU A 301 -11.76 12.98 -34.39
CA GLU A 301 -12.63 12.36 -35.38
C GLU A 301 -14.10 12.63 -35.06
N THR A 302 -14.85 13.09 -36.07
CA THR A 302 -16.31 13.17 -36.02
C THR A 302 -16.88 11.81 -35.67
N ARG A 303 -17.98 11.79 -34.88
CA ARG A 303 -18.71 10.65 -34.29
C ARG A 303 -19.23 9.58 -35.28
N GLU A 304 -18.48 9.22 -36.31
CA GLU A 304 -18.76 8.07 -37.14
C GLU A 304 -18.37 6.80 -36.38
N ALA A 305 -19.12 5.73 -36.62
CA ALA A 305 -18.93 4.44 -35.97
C ALA A 305 -17.65 3.76 -36.48
N VAL A 306 -16.50 4.26 -36.03
CA VAL A 306 -15.20 3.62 -36.22
C VAL A 306 -15.12 2.44 -35.25
N ASN A 307 -14.63 1.29 -35.73
CA ASN A 307 -14.38 0.14 -34.88
C ASN A 307 -13.17 0.45 -34.00
N LEU A 308 -13.41 0.96 -32.79
CA LEU A 308 -12.37 1.41 -31.88
C LEU A 308 -11.71 0.22 -31.17
N PRO A 309 -10.38 0.23 -30.99
CA PRO A 309 -9.70 -0.78 -30.20
C PRO A 309 -10.26 -0.83 -28.78
N PHE A 310 -10.64 -2.02 -28.34
CA PHE A 310 -11.10 -2.27 -26.98
C PHE A 310 -10.43 -3.52 -26.39
N LEU A 311 -10.30 -3.55 -25.06
CA LEU A 311 -9.82 -4.70 -24.31
C LEU A 311 -10.65 -4.86 -23.04
N HIS A 312 -11.24 -6.04 -22.85
CA HIS A 312 -11.96 -6.38 -21.62
C HIS A 312 -11.01 -7.08 -20.64
N LEU A 313 -11.02 -6.64 -19.39
CA LEU A 313 -10.20 -7.12 -18.29
C LEU A 313 -11.08 -7.91 -17.31
N SER A 314 -10.53 -9.00 -16.77
CA SER A 314 -11.14 -9.69 -15.62
C SER A 314 -10.94 -8.90 -14.33
N GLU A 315 -11.72 -9.22 -13.29
CA GLU A 315 -11.68 -8.54 -11.97
C GLU A 315 -10.29 -8.53 -11.31
N GLU A 316 -9.46 -9.53 -11.60
CA GLU A 316 -8.11 -9.65 -11.03
C GLU A 316 -7.06 -8.85 -11.79
N ASN A 317 -7.37 -8.42 -13.02
CA ASN A 317 -6.42 -7.81 -13.94
C ASN A 317 -6.57 -6.28 -13.93
N THR A 318 -5.65 -5.61 -13.24
CA THR A 318 -5.57 -4.15 -13.23
C THR A 318 -4.49 -3.63 -14.17
N VAL A 319 -4.70 -2.45 -14.75
CA VAL A 319 -3.67 -1.75 -15.53
C VAL A 319 -2.62 -1.21 -14.57
N LYS A 320 -1.41 -1.76 -14.61
CA LYS A 320 -0.29 -1.38 -13.73
C LYS A 320 0.60 -0.30 -14.34
N GLN A 321 0.81 -0.33 -15.66
CA GLN A 321 1.65 0.63 -16.38
C GLN A 321 1.12 0.89 -17.78
N LEU A 322 1.36 2.10 -18.27
CA LEU A 322 1.10 2.49 -19.65
C LEU A 322 2.26 3.35 -20.16
N TRP A 323 2.70 3.09 -21.39
CA TRP A 323 3.72 3.89 -22.06
C TRP A 323 3.33 4.19 -23.50
N TRP A 324 3.11 5.47 -23.78
CA TRP A 324 3.02 6.00 -25.15
C TRP A 324 4.41 6.06 -25.77
N ARG A 325 4.68 5.18 -26.71
CA ARG A 325 5.93 5.18 -27.46
C ARG A 325 5.92 6.28 -28.51
N SER A 326 4.83 6.39 -29.24
CA SER A 326 4.46 7.49 -30.13
C SER A 326 2.94 7.59 -30.21
N GLU A 327 2.43 8.54 -31.00
CA GLU A 327 1.00 8.65 -31.26
C GLU A 327 0.50 7.36 -31.91
N GLY A 328 -0.53 6.74 -31.32
CA GLY A 328 -1.08 5.48 -31.82
C GLY A 328 -0.24 4.21 -31.53
N ASP A 329 0.91 4.32 -30.85
CA ASP A 329 1.76 3.18 -30.45
C ASP A 329 1.92 3.16 -28.92
N VAL A 330 1.31 2.17 -28.27
CA VAL A 330 1.21 2.11 -26.81
C VAL A 330 1.46 0.70 -26.28
N PHE A 331 2.22 0.64 -25.19
CA PHE A 331 2.41 -0.57 -24.39
C PHE A 331 1.67 -0.44 -23.05
N LEU A 332 0.97 -1.51 -22.66
CA LEU A 332 0.25 -1.59 -21.39
C LEU A 332 0.63 -2.85 -20.64
N LEU A 333 0.85 -2.72 -19.34
CA LEU A 333 0.95 -3.85 -18.43
C LEU A 333 -0.39 -4.04 -17.73
N VAL A 334 -1.04 -5.17 -17.98
CA VAL A 334 -2.31 -5.53 -17.36
C VAL A 334 -2.13 -6.84 -16.59
N GLY A 335 -2.27 -6.79 -15.26
CA GLY A 335 -1.93 -7.93 -14.40
C GLY A 335 -0.45 -8.31 -14.55
N GLU A 336 -0.18 -9.44 -15.19
CA GLU A 336 1.17 -9.91 -15.55
C GLU A 336 1.38 -10.03 -17.08
N SER A 337 0.45 -9.50 -17.87
CA SER A 337 0.47 -9.56 -19.33
C SER A 337 0.83 -8.22 -19.96
N LEU A 338 1.76 -8.25 -20.91
CA LEU A 338 2.09 -7.11 -21.76
C LEU A 338 1.15 -7.05 -22.95
N TYR A 339 0.44 -5.94 -23.11
CA TYR A 339 -0.35 -5.64 -24.29
C TYR A 339 0.32 -4.55 -25.11
N HIS A 340 0.21 -4.67 -26.44
CA HIS A 340 0.65 -3.66 -27.40
C HIS A 340 -0.52 -3.28 -28.29
N LEU A 341 -0.73 -1.98 -28.50
CA LEU A 341 -1.63 -1.44 -29.50
C LEU A 341 -0.83 -0.57 -30.47
N ASP A 342 -0.99 -0.87 -31.75
CA ASP A 342 -0.48 -0.10 -32.88
C ASP A 342 -1.66 0.21 -33.80
N THR A 343 -2.04 1.49 -33.86
CA THR A 343 -3.19 1.96 -34.63
C THR A 343 -2.93 2.05 -36.13
N GLU A 344 -1.67 2.12 -36.57
CA GLU A 344 -1.30 2.08 -38.00
C GLU A 344 -1.27 0.63 -38.53
N GLY A 345 -1.02 -0.34 -37.64
CA GLY A 345 -1.01 -1.77 -37.93
C GLY A 345 -2.37 -2.45 -37.79
N GLU A 346 -2.45 -3.46 -36.91
CA GLU A 346 -3.65 -4.30 -36.71
C GLU A 346 -4.76 -3.60 -35.90
N ASN A 347 -4.54 -2.36 -35.44
CA ASN A 347 -5.49 -1.50 -34.73
C ASN A 347 -6.29 -2.24 -33.65
N SER A 348 -5.59 -3.04 -32.83
CA SER A 348 -6.15 -3.85 -31.76
C SER A 348 -5.11 -4.11 -30.67
N PHE A 349 -5.58 -4.39 -29.45
CA PHE A 349 -4.71 -4.76 -28.33
C PHE A 349 -4.27 -6.21 -28.47
N ARG A 350 -2.95 -6.42 -28.52
CA ARG A 350 -2.34 -7.75 -28.69
C ARG A 350 -1.54 -8.11 -27.46
N ASN A 351 -1.81 -9.30 -26.91
CA ASN A 351 -0.98 -9.83 -25.83
C ASN A 351 0.36 -10.31 -26.41
N MET A 352 1.45 -9.78 -25.88
CA MET A 352 2.82 -10.07 -26.34
C MET A 352 3.39 -11.37 -25.76
N ASN A 353 2.63 -12.10 -24.95
CA ASN A 353 2.97 -13.39 -24.37
C ASN A 353 4.33 -13.38 -23.64
N VAL A 354 4.62 -12.31 -22.91
CA VAL A 354 5.78 -12.23 -22.03
C VAL A 354 5.44 -12.93 -20.72
N PRO A 355 6.10 -14.04 -20.35
CA PRO A 355 5.77 -14.76 -19.14
C PRO A 355 6.20 -13.99 -17.89
N GLN A 356 5.35 -14.00 -16.86
CA GLN A 356 5.67 -13.53 -15.51
C GLN A 356 6.20 -12.08 -15.47
N LEU A 357 5.58 -11.18 -16.27
CA LEU A 357 6.01 -9.80 -16.33
C LEU A 357 5.50 -9.01 -15.12
N ARG A 358 6.42 -8.45 -14.34
CA ARG A 358 6.09 -7.59 -13.19
C ARG A 358 6.07 -6.11 -13.55
N ARG A 359 6.98 -5.69 -14.43
CA ARG A 359 7.18 -4.28 -14.80
C ARG A 359 7.89 -4.20 -16.15
N PHE A 360 7.63 -3.15 -16.92
CA PHE A 360 8.52 -2.74 -18.02
C PHE A 360 9.02 -1.32 -17.82
N VAL A 361 10.22 -1.05 -18.34
CA VAL A 361 10.89 0.24 -18.25
C VAL A 361 11.55 0.57 -19.59
N PRO A 362 11.06 1.57 -20.33
CA PRO A 362 11.74 2.04 -21.54
C PRO A 362 13.06 2.73 -21.18
N SER A 363 14.06 2.55 -22.03
CA SER A 363 15.30 3.34 -22.00
C SER A 363 15.01 4.82 -22.31
N GLU A 364 15.91 5.71 -21.89
CA GLU A 364 15.75 7.16 -22.04
C GLU A 364 15.64 7.57 -23.52
N ASP A 365 16.42 6.93 -24.39
CA ASP A 365 16.37 7.14 -25.84
C ASP A 365 15.27 6.32 -26.56
N ARG A 366 14.49 5.54 -25.81
CA ARG A 366 13.39 4.67 -26.28
C ARG A 366 13.80 3.58 -27.26
N ARG A 367 15.09 3.30 -27.45
CA ARG A 367 15.58 2.23 -28.35
C ARG A 367 15.48 0.84 -27.75
N PHE A 368 15.46 0.76 -26.43
CA PHE A 368 15.34 -0.47 -25.66
C PHE A 368 14.18 -0.41 -24.67
N MET A 369 13.64 -1.58 -24.36
CA MET A 369 12.69 -1.81 -23.28
C MET A 369 13.23 -2.92 -22.39
N ALA A 370 13.33 -2.66 -21.09
CA ALA A 370 13.69 -3.68 -20.12
C ALA A 370 12.43 -4.22 -19.45
N LEU A 371 12.32 -5.54 -19.36
CA LEU A 371 11.18 -6.27 -18.84
C LEU A 371 11.60 -7.00 -17.57
N LEU A 372 11.03 -6.63 -16.43
CA LEU A 372 11.27 -7.22 -15.13
C LEU A 372 10.42 -8.47 -14.95
N GLN A 373 11.06 -9.63 -14.76
CA GLN A 373 10.43 -10.93 -14.59
C GLN A 373 10.89 -11.59 -13.28
N ASP A 374 10.21 -12.63 -12.81
CA ASP A 374 10.51 -13.27 -11.51
C ASP A 374 11.97 -13.72 -11.34
N ASN A 375 12.64 -14.10 -12.43
CA ASN A 375 13.98 -14.67 -12.43
C ASN A 375 15.05 -13.75 -13.05
N GLY A 376 14.70 -12.50 -13.40
CA GLY A 376 15.64 -11.59 -14.03
C GLY A 376 15.02 -10.46 -14.82
N VAL A 377 15.81 -9.91 -15.75
CA VAL A 377 15.41 -8.80 -16.60
C VAL A 377 15.71 -9.15 -18.06
N SER A 378 14.70 -9.15 -18.93
CA SER A 378 14.91 -9.25 -20.38
C SER A 378 15.01 -7.87 -21.02
N ILE A 379 16.09 -7.62 -21.75
CA ILE A 379 16.29 -6.41 -22.56
C ILE A 379 15.82 -6.73 -23.98
N ARG A 380 14.85 -5.97 -24.48
CA ARG A 380 14.24 -6.17 -25.79
C ARG A 380 14.26 -4.89 -26.61
N ASN A 381 14.24 -5.04 -27.92
CA ASN A 381 13.94 -3.93 -28.83
C ASN A 381 12.42 -3.75 -28.91
N PRO A 382 11.85 -2.55 -28.71
CA PRO A 382 10.41 -2.35 -28.68
C PRO A 382 9.73 -2.48 -30.06
N ASP A 383 10.44 -2.26 -31.17
CA ASP A 383 9.89 -2.42 -32.54
C ASP A 383 9.63 -3.88 -32.88
N THR A 384 10.61 -4.73 -32.58
CA THR A 384 10.61 -6.15 -32.97
C THR A 384 10.21 -7.08 -31.84
N LEU A 385 10.26 -6.58 -30.60
CA LEU A 385 10.14 -7.32 -29.35
C LEU A 385 11.08 -8.52 -29.23
N LYS A 386 12.14 -8.54 -30.05
CA LYS A 386 13.18 -9.54 -29.98
C LYS A 386 13.99 -9.32 -28.71
N GLU A 387 14.18 -10.40 -27.96
CA GLU A 387 15.09 -10.40 -26.82
C GLU A 387 16.53 -10.27 -27.30
N LEU A 388 17.21 -9.24 -26.78
CA LEU A 388 18.61 -8.95 -27.06
C LEU A 388 19.50 -9.60 -26.00
N ARG A 389 19.06 -9.57 -24.74
CA ARG A 389 19.79 -10.13 -23.60
C ARG A 389 18.86 -10.44 -22.43
N PHE A 390 19.22 -11.45 -21.65
CA PHE A 390 18.60 -11.74 -20.36
C PHE A 390 19.62 -11.56 -19.23
N LEU A 391 19.25 -10.83 -18.19
CA LEU A 391 20.05 -10.58 -16.99
C LEU A 391 19.47 -11.38 -15.83
N ASN A 392 20.18 -12.44 -15.41
CA ASN A 392 19.73 -13.30 -14.31
C ASN A 392 19.75 -12.54 -12.97
N HIS A 393 18.63 -12.56 -12.26
CA HIS A 393 18.55 -12.04 -10.89
C HIS A 393 17.56 -12.90 -10.08
N PRO A 394 17.92 -13.39 -8.87
CA PRO A 394 17.09 -14.37 -8.16
C PRO A 394 15.76 -13.82 -7.62
N ASP A 395 15.71 -12.53 -7.29
CA ASP A 395 14.51 -11.89 -6.76
C ASP A 395 14.45 -10.39 -7.10
N PRO A 396 14.25 -10.02 -8.38
CA PRO A 396 14.26 -8.62 -8.80
C PRO A 396 12.87 -8.01 -8.53
N ARG A 397 12.84 -6.88 -7.80
CA ARG A 397 11.59 -6.24 -7.34
C ARG A 397 11.31 -4.93 -8.08
N ASN A 398 12.34 -4.18 -8.44
CA ASN A 398 12.21 -2.97 -9.25
C ASN A 398 13.41 -2.81 -10.20
N LEU A 399 13.27 -1.92 -11.18
CA LEU A 399 14.24 -1.75 -12.27
C LEU A 399 14.27 -0.29 -12.74
N PHE A 400 15.47 0.23 -13.01
CA PHE A 400 15.66 1.54 -13.62
C PHE A 400 16.81 1.50 -14.63
N TRP A 401 16.73 2.31 -15.68
CA TRP A 401 17.89 2.61 -16.53
C TRP A 401 18.70 3.72 -15.89
N THR A 402 20.03 3.55 -15.76
CA THR A 402 20.93 4.64 -15.35
C THR A 402 21.38 5.47 -16.54
N ASP A 403 21.59 4.77 -17.65
CA ASP A 403 21.90 5.28 -18.98
C ASP A 403 21.43 4.21 -20.00
N ASN A 404 21.87 4.27 -21.26
CA ASN A 404 21.45 3.30 -22.28
C ASN A 404 22.25 1.98 -22.28
N ALA A 405 23.31 1.87 -21.47
CA ALA A 405 24.22 0.72 -21.38
C ALA A 405 24.20 0.02 -20.01
N GLN A 406 23.49 0.58 -19.02
CA GLN A 406 23.45 0.09 -17.65
C GLN A 406 22.04 0.17 -17.06
N VAL A 407 21.70 -0.85 -16.28
CA VAL A 407 20.44 -0.93 -15.52
C VAL A 407 20.70 -1.13 -14.04
N LEU A 408 19.87 -0.53 -13.19
CA LEU A 408 19.79 -0.80 -11.77
C LEU A 408 18.73 -1.86 -11.52
N ILE A 409 19.15 -3.00 -11.02
CA ILE A 409 18.25 -4.05 -10.56
C ILE A 409 18.12 -3.93 -9.04
N ILE A 410 16.92 -3.59 -8.61
CA ILE A 410 16.57 -3.40 -7.19
C ILE A 410 15.94 -4.72 -6.72
N GLY A 411 16.76 -5.58 -6.12
CA GLY A 411 16.34 -6.90 -5.67
C GLY A 411 15.88 -6.96 -4.22
N GLY A 412 15.16 -8.01 -3.86
CA GLY A 412 14.76 -8.27 -2.47
C GLY A 412 15.93 -8.64 -1.57
N ARG A 413 17.08 -9.05 -2.13
CA ARG A 413 18.31 -9.39 -1.38
C ARG A 413 19.47 -8.44 -1.61
N ARG A 414 19.63 -7.95 -2.83
CA ARG A 414 20.75 -7.10 -3.26
C ARG A 414 20.29 -6.04 -4.24
N ILE A 415 21.00 -4.93 -4.26
CA ILE A 415 20.82 -3.83 -5.19
C ILE A 415 22.09 -3.71 -6.00
N GLU A 416 21.98 -3.89 -7.32
CA GLU A 416 23.12 -3.95 -8.21
C GLU A 416 22.92 -3.12 -9.48
N ARG A 417 24.01 -2.55 -9.96
CA ARG A 417 24.09 -1.92 -11.28
C ARG A 417 24.74 -2.90 -12.24
N VAL A 418 24.04 -3.23 -13.32
CA VAL A 418 24.44 -4.29 -14.25
C VAL A 418 24.59 -3.70 -15.65
N SER A 419 25.68 -4.05 -16.34
CA SER A 419 25.86 -3.67 -17.74
C SER A 419 24.92 -4.47 -18.63
N THR A 420 24.30 -3.79 -19.59
CA THR A 420 23.50 -4.43 -20.65
C THR A 420 24.37 -4.99 -21.78
N GLU A 421 25.66 -4.65 -21.83
CA GLU A 421 26.63 -5.13 -22.83
C GLU A 421 27.61 -6.19 -22.29
N SER A 422 28.11 -6.04 -21.05
CA SER A 422 29.05 -6.96 -20.39
C SER A 422 28.41 -7.73 -19.24
N ASN A 423 29.03 -8.81 -18.75
CA ASN A 423 28.59 -9.54 -17.54
C ASN A 423 29.03 -8.85 -16.23
N GLU A 424 29.50 -7.60 -16.31
CA GLU A 424 29.90 -6.84 -15.13
C GLU A 424 28.68 -6.37 -14.35
N SER A 425 28.78 -6.52 -13.03
CA SER A 425 27.80 -6.04 -12.06
C SER A 425 28.54 -5.37 -10.91
N ASP A 426 27.98 -4.29 -10.41
CA ASP A 426 28.50 -3.51 -9.29
C ASP A 426 27.46 -3.56 -8.16
N LEU A 427 27.84 -4.14 -7.03
CA LEU A 427 27.00 -4.24 -5.85
C LEU A 427 26.98 -2.88 -5.14
N LEU A 428 25.79 -2.29 -5.04
CA LEU A 428 25.59 -1.00 -4.40
C LEU A 428 25.23 -1.18 -2.92
N ALA A 429 24.30 -2.09 -2.63
CA ALA A 429 23.83 -2.35 -1.27
C ALA A 429 23.22 -3.74 -1.14
N LEU A 430 23.14 -4.24 0.10
CA LEU A 430 22.29 -5.35 0.44
C LEU A 430 20.90 -4.84 0.84
N SER A 431 19.85 -5.51 0.39
CA SER A 431 18.47 -5.16 0.75
C SER A 431 18.09 -5.72 2.12
N GLN A 432 18.56 -6.92 2.43
CA GLN A 432 18.34 -7.60 3.71
C GLN A 432 19.42 -8.66 3.95
N VAL A 433 19.45 -9.25 5.14
CA VAL A 433 20.37 -10.34 5.52
C VAL A 433 19.63 -11.54 6.09
N ASP A 434 20.15 -12.75 5.84
CA ASP A 434 19.75 -13.97 6.55
C ASP A 434 20.44 -14.06 7.92
N LYS A 435 21.72 -13.63 7.97
CA LYS A 435 22.53 -13.63 9.20
C LYS A 435 23.64 -12.59 9.09
N ALA A 436 24.00 -11.97 10.20
CA ALA A 436 25.14 -11.06 10.29
C ALA A 436 25.92 -11.29 11.59
N GLY A 437 27.16 -10.83 11.63
CA GLY A 437 28.07 -10.99 12.76
C GLY A 437 29.49 -10.58 12.39
N PHE A 438 30.44 -10.79 13.30
CA PHE A 438 31.85 -10.52 13.03
C PHE A 438 32.63 -11.80 12.71
N ASP A 439 33.75 -11.68 12.01
CA ASP A 439 34.74 -12.75 11.91
C ASP A 439 35.76 -12.68 13.07
N SER A 440 36.73 -13.59 13.08
CA SER A 440 37.78 -13.63 14.11
C SER A 440 38.70 -12.41 14.14
N GLN A 441 38.63 -11.53 13.13
CA GLN A 441 39.37 -10.27 13.04
C GLN A 441 38.46 -9.06 13.33
N GLU A 442 37.29 -9.26 13.94
CA GLU A 442 36.29 -8.21 14.21
C GLU A 442 35.80 -7.49 12.92
N THR A 443 35.93 -8.13 11.75
CA THR A 443 35.39 -7.59 10.50
C THR A 443 33.93 -8.00 10.35
N LEU A 444 33.06 -7.04 10.01
CA LEU A 444 31.63 -7.28 9.78
C LEU A 444 31.40 -8.16 8.55
N ARG A 445 30.62 -9.24 8.73
CA ARG A 445 30.21 -10.20 7.71
C ARG A 445 28.69 -10.36 7.69
N ALA A 446 28.15 -10.70 6.53
CA ALA A 446 26.74 -11.02 6.35
C ALA A 446 26.53 -12.17 5.36
N ILE A 447 25.44 -12.90 5.54
CA ILE A 447 24.90 -13.88 4.61
C ILE A 447 23.59 -13.32 4.08
N SER A 448 23.41 -13.31 2.76
CA SER A 448 22.14 -12.92 2.13
C SER A 448 21.90 -13.72 0.86
N GLY A 449 20.76 -14.42 0.78
CA GLY A 449 20.39 -15.23 -0.37
C GLY A 449 21.37 -16.37 -0.64
N GLY A 450 21.96 -16.94 0.41
CA GLY A 450 22.98 -18.00 0.31
C GLY A 450 24.38 -17.53 -0.14
N ARG A 451 24.60 -16.21 -0.29
CA ARG A 451 25.90 -15.62 -0.63
C ARG A 451 26.54 -14.96 0.60
N PHE A 452 27.87 -14.87 0.58
CA PHE A 452 28.67 -14.33 1.68
C PHE A 452 29.24 -12.95 1.34
N TYR A 453 29.11 -12.03 2.28
CA TYR A 453 29.52 -10.64 2.12
C TYR A 453 30.44 -10.17 3.24
N ARG A 454 31.43 -9.36 2.88
CA ARG A 454 32.34 -8.65 3.78
C ARG A 454 32.07 -7.16 3.71
N TRP A 455 31.95 -6.50 4.85
CA TRP A 455 31.94 -5.04 4.91
C TRP A 455 33.37 -4.48 4.78
N GLN A 456 33.57 -3.56 3.86
CA GLN A 456 34.78 -2.76 3.74
C GLN A 456 34.54 -1.38 4.36
N ALA A 457 35.22 -1.09 5.47
CA ALA A 457 35.01 0.14 6.22
C ALA A 457 35.48 1.39 5.45
N ASP A 458 36.60 1.31 4.75
CA ASP A 458 37.19 2.44 4.01
C ASP A 458 36.29 2.91 2.87
N SER A 459 35.73 1.96 2.12
CA SER A 459 34.85 2.24 0.99
C SER A 459 33.37 2.34 1.37
N LYS A 460 33.02 1.91 2.59
CA LYS A 460 31.64 1.75 3.10
C LYS A 460 30.78 0.86 2.20
N ARG A 461 31.31 -0.28 1.76
CA ARG A 461 30.66 -1.17 0.78
C ARG A 461 30.61 -2.61 1.28
N TRP A 462 29.59 -3.33 0.82
CA TRP A 462 29.59 -4.78 0.86
C TRP A 462 30.36 -5.32 -0.34
N MET A 463 31.23 -6.31 -0.11
CA MET A 463 31.92 -7.06 -1.14
C MET A 463 31.54 -8.53 -1.03
N GLU A 464 31.11 -9.12 -2.14
CA GLU A 464 30.88 -10.56 -2.22
C GLU A 464 32.21 -11.32 -2.09
N THR A 465 32.21 -12.41 -1.32
CA THR A 465 33.40 -13.25 -1.08
C THR A 465 33.09 -14.70 -1.36
N ALA A 466 34.05 -15.44 -1.93
CA ALA A 466 33.92 -16.88 -2.16
C ALA A 466 33.86 -17.64 -0.83
N ASP A 467 32.92 -18.58 -0.73
CA ASP A 467 32.67 -19.38 0.48
C ASP A 467 33.94 -20.11 0.94
N THR A 468 34.49 -19.66 2.06
CA THR A 468 35.64 -20.27 2.71
C THR A 468 35.32 -20.46 4.18
N SER A 469 35.06 -21.71 4.54
CA SER A 469 34.73 -22.20 5.89
C SER A 469 35.72 -21.80 7.00
N THR A 470 36.86 -21.17 6.66
CA THR A 470 37.84 -20.61 7.59
C THR A 470 37.63 -19.11 7.92
N GLN A 471 36.70 -18.43 7.24
CA GLN A 471 36.29 -17.02 7.51
C GLN A 471 34.82 -16.90 7.92
N ALA A 472 34.24 -17.98 8.47
CA ALA A 472 32.86 -18.02 8.92
C ALA A 472 32.60 -17.00 10.05
N LEU A 473 31.37 -16.50 10.10
CA LEU A 473 30.84 -15.76 11.24
C LEU A 473 31.28 -16.46 12.54
N ARG A 474 31.94 -15.72 13.44
CA ARG A 474 32.32 -16.25 14.74
C ARG A 474 31.07 -16.57 15.56
N ILE A 475 31.24 -17.28 16.67
CA ILE A 475 30.15 -17.47 17.62
C ILE A 475 29.77 -16.08 18.19
N PRO A 476 28.49 -15.66 18.09
CA PRO A 476 28.04 -14.38 18.61
C PRO A 476 28.46 -14.16 20.06
N ARG A 477 28.97 -12.96 20.35
CA ARG A 477 29.28 -12.50 21.70
C ARG A 477 28.24 -11.46 22.12
N TYR A 478 27.96 -11.44 23.42
CA TYR A 478 27.08 -10.47 24.06
C TYR A 478 27.77 -9.76 25.23
N GLU A 479 29.06 -10.00 25.41
CA GLU A 479 29.89 -9.44 26.47
C GLU A 479 31.30 -9.17 25.94
N THR A 480 31.81 -7.99 26.29
CA THR A 480 33.19 -7.55 26.11
C THR A 480 33.71 -7.05 27.47
N PRO A 481 35.03 -6.80 27.62
CA PRO A 481 35.55 -6.25 28.87
C PRO A 481 34.92 -4.91 29.30
N GLY A 482 34.34 -4.16 28.36
CA GLY A 482 33.69 -2.87 28.62
C GLY A 482 32.18 -2.95 28.81
N ASN A 483 31.50 -3.77 28.00
CA ASN A 483 30.03 -3.76 27.88
C ASN A 483 29.44 -5.17 27.85
N ARG A 484 28.26 -5.36 28.44
CA ARG A 484 27.40 -6.54 28.26
C ARG A 484 26.04 -6.11 27.73
N VAL A 485 25.53 -6.81 26.72
CA VAL A 485 24.23 -6.52 26.09
C VAL A 485 23.29 -7.70 26.28
N TYR A 486 22.02 -7.41 26.53
CA TYR A 486 20.97 -8.43 26.65
C TYR A 486 19.60 -7.81 26.34
N MET A 487 18.64 -8.66 26.04
CA MET A 487 17.25 -8.27 25.82
C MET A 487 16.45 -8.40 27.11
N GLU A 488 15.61 -7.43 27.39
CA GLU A 488 14.56 -7.48 28.41
C GLU A 488 13.24 -7.04 27.75
N GLU A 489 12.28 -7.95 27.64
CA GLU A 489 11.11 -7.81 26.77
C GLU A 489 11.53 -7.47 25.31
N ASN A 490 11.16 -6.30 24.79
CA ASN A 490 11.54 -5.82 23.45
C ASN A 490 12.63 -4.73 23.50
N ASN A 491 13.33 -4.59 24.63
CA ASN A 491 14.30 -3.53 24.87
C ASN A 491 15.72 -4.09 24.94
N ILE A 492 16.66 -3.39 24.29
CA ILE A 492 18.09 -3.71 24.39
C ILE A 492 18.67 -2.97 25.59
N ILE A 493 19.21 -3.73 26.54
CA ILE A 493 19.89 -3.19 27.71
C ILE A 493 21.40 -3.30 27.51
N VAL A 494 22.09 -2.16 27.67
CA VAL A 494 23.55 -2.06 27.68
C VAL A 494 24.03 -1.87 29.11
N ARG A 495 24.80 -2.83 29.61
CA ARG A 495 25.44 -2.84 30.93
C ARG A 495 26.92 -2.46 30.78
N THR A 496 27.29 -1.26 31.23
CA THR A 496 28.69 -0.79 31.19
C THR A 496 29.48 -1.29 32.39
N ILE A 497 30.35 -2.28 32.22
CA ILE A 497 30.98 -3.05 33.29
C ILE A 497 31.70 -2.14 34.30
N ASN A 498 32.59 -1.28 33.81
CA ASN A 498 33.43 -0.40 34.65
C ASN A 498 32.66 0.76 35.31
N GLY A 499 31.51 1.15 34.77
CA GLY A 499 30.69 2.26 35.27
C GLY A 499 29.51 1.83 36.15
N PHE A 500 29.30 0.53 36.33
CA PHE A 500 28.16 -0.06 37.05
C PHE A 500 26.75 0.35 36.57
N GLY A 501 26.64 1.07 35.45
CA GLY A 501 25.37 1.51 34.88
C GLY A 501 24.69 0.46 34.00
N ASN A 502 23.36 0.50 34.00
CA ASN A 502 22.50 -0.04 32.96
C ASN A 502 21.89 1.14 32.21
N ARG A 503 21.82 1.06 30.89
CA ARG A 503 21.02 1.99 30.09
C ARG A 503 20.31 1.24 28.99
N MET A 504 19.11 1.71 28.68
CA MET A 504 18.35 1.26 27.52
C MET A 504 18.97 1.90 26.27
N LEU A 505 19.24 1.11 25.23
CA LEU A 505 19.88 1.61 24.01
C LEU A 505 18.94 2.53 23.21
N PHE A 506 17.64 2.26 23.32
CA PHE A 506 16.58 3.00 22.67
C PHE A 506 15.48 3.28 23.70
N GLY A 507 15.36 4.51 24.21
CA GLY A 507 14.38 4.85 25.23
C GLY A 507 13.16 5.55 24.64
N GLY A 508 11.93 5.11 24.97
CA GLY A 508 10.72 5.85 24.61
C GLY A 508 9.43 5.05 24.43
N THR A 509 9.08 4.14 25.34
CA THR A 509 7.73 3.53 25.32
C THR A 509 6.75 4.33 26.18
N ASP A 510 6.41 5.55 25.78
CA ASP A 510 5.33 6.32 26.44
C ASP A 510 4.54 7.23 25.46
N SER A 511 4.15 6.70 24.31
CA SER A 511 3.15 7.29 23.41
C SER A 511 3.01 6.36 22.21
N ILE A 512 2.15 5.34 22.21
CA ILE A 512 0.78 5.36 21.64
C ILE A 512 -0.03 4.22 22.31
N LYS A 513 -0.12 4.20 23.65
CA LYS A 513 -1.13 3.37 24.34
C LYS A 513 -2.36 4.17 24.80
N ASN A 514 -2.33 5.50 24.67
CA ASN A 514 -3.38 6.38 25.19
C ASN A 514 -3.96 7.30 24.10
N ALA A 515 -4.79 6.72 23.24
CA ALA A 515 -5.83 7.48 22.53
C ALA A 515 -7.19 6.74 22.49
N LEU A 516 -7.23 5.48 22.94
CA LEU A 516 -8.47 4.69 23.09
C LEU A 516 -8.50 4.01 24.47
N SER A 517 -8.23 4.77 25.54
CA SER A 517 -8.51 4.30 26.90
C SER A 517 -10.03 4.29 27.08
N VAL A 518 -10.66 3.17 26.72
CA VAL A 518 -12.08 2.94 26.94
C VAL A 518 -12.34 2.97 28.43
N SER A 519 -13.16 3.92 28.88
CA SER A 519 -13.81 3.87 30.18
C SER A 519 -14.59 2.55 30.26
N SER A 520 -14.16 1.66 31.14
CA SER A 520 -14.86 0.43 31.46
C SER A 520 -16.13 0.75 32.25
N GLU A 521 -17.16 1.22 31.55
CA GLU A 521 -18.52 1.20 32.10
C GLU A 521 -19.05 -0.24 32.01
N SER A 522 -19.27 -0.83 33.19
CA SER A 522 -19.96 -2.09 33.36
C SER A 522 -21.43 -1.91 32.95
N VAL A 523 -21.75 -2.16 31.68
CA VAL A 523 -23.15 -2.28 31.24
C VAL A 523 -23.67 -3.63 31.73
N SER A 524 -24.76 -3.56 32.48
CA SER A 524 -25.46 -4.73 33.02
C SER A 524 -26.07 -5.53 31.86
N LEU A 525 -25.74 -6.83 31.82
CA LEU A 525 -26.28 -7.82 30.89
C LEU A 525 -27.80 -7.95 31.07
N ASN A 526 -28.57 -7.30 30.18
CA ASN A 526 -29.98 -7.60 30.03
C ASN A 526 -30.14 -8.62 28.91
N ASN A 527 -30.56 -9.82 29.31
CA ASN A 527 -30.82 -11.01 28.50
C ASN A 527 -31.75 -10.77 27.30
N ILE A 528 -31.15 -10.52 26.12
CA ILE A 528 -31.77 -10.80 24.80
C ILE A 528 -30.82 -11.67 23.91
N ASP A 529 -29.58 -11.92 24.35
CA ASP A 529 -28.43 -12.24 23.47
C ASP A 529 -28.02 -13.73 23.36
N GLU A 530 -28.94 -14.66 23.04
CA GLU A 530 -28.52 -15.99 22.55
C GLU A 530 -28.79 -16.22 21.05
N GLN A 531 -29.62 -15.39 20.41
CA GLN A 531 -30.07 -15.60 19.03
C GLN A 531 -29.44 -14.65 17.99
N VAL A 532 -28.95 -13.49 18.45
CA VAL A 532 -28.31 -12.47 17.62
C VAL A 532 -26.87 -12.29 18.11
N PHE A 533 -25.90 -12.50 17.23
CA PHE A 533 -24.50 -12.21 17.52
C PHE A 533 -24.17 -10.81 17.02
N SER A 534 -24.35 -9.82 17.89
CA SER A 534 -24.10 -8.41 17.60
C SER A 534 -22.64 -8.01 17.76
N HIS A 535 -21.94 -8.61 18.73
CA HIS A 535 -20.52 -8.37 18.99
C HIS A 535 -19.84 -9.60 19.61
N GLY A 536 -18.52 -9.67 19.44
CA GLY A 536 -17.63 -10.61 20.13
C GLY A 536 -17.31 -10.19 21.57
N SER A 537 -16.23 -10.74 22.12
CA SER A 537 -15.87 -10.48 23.52
C SER A 537 -15.40 -9.04 23.70
N ARG A 538 -15.96 -8.35 24.70
CA ARG A 538 -15.52 -6.98 25.06
C ARG A 538 -14.30 -6.94 25.97
N THR A 539 -13.98 -8.08 26.59
CA THR A 539 -12.98 -8.17 27.65
C THR A 539 -11.81 -9.09 27.31
N ARG A 540 -11.93 -9.92 26.27
CA ARG A 540 -10.90 -10.89 25.85
C ARG A 540 -10.30 -10.49 24.50
N GLY A 541 -9.05 -10.05 24.53
CA GLY A 541 -8.32 -9.61 23.34
C GLY A 541 -8.92 -8.35 22.72
N LYS A 542 -8.17 -7.74 21.80
CA LYS A 542 -8.67 -6.64 20.96
C LYS A 542 -8.94 -7.20 19.57
N THR A 543 -9.96 -8.04 19.42
CA THR A 543 -10.33 -8.59 18.10
C THR A 543 -11.52 -7.83 17.51
N VAL A 544 -11.54 -7.61 16.21
CA VAL A 544 -12.66 -7.00 15.47
C VAL A 544 -12.91 -7.76 14.18
N SER A 545 -14.11 -7.67 13.62
CA SER A 545 -14.41 -8.25 12.32
C SER A 545 -14.88 -7.19 11.33
N LEU A 546 -14.18 -7.12 10.20
CA LEU A 546 -14.65 -6.39 9.03
C LEU A 546 -15.51 -7.33 8.19
N VAL A 547 -16.75 -6.92 7.91
CA VAL A 547 -17.68 -7.71 7.10
C VAL A 547 -18.05 -6.95 5.84
N PHE A 548 -18.11 -7.64 4.69
CA PHE A 548 -18.33 -7.00 3.41
C PHE A 548 -19.68 -7.39 2.81
N ASN A 549 -20.51 -6.41 2.49
CA ASN A 549 -21.85 -6.63 1.94
C ASN A 549 -21.82 -6.49 0.41
N ALA A 550 -21.90 -7.60 -0.32
CA ALA A 550 -22.02 -7.64 -1.77
C ALA A 550 -23.51 -7.68 -2.16
N ILE A 551 -24.03 -6.55 -2.66
CA ILE A 551 -25.48 -6.33 -2.87
C ILE A 551 -25.82 -5.99 -4.32
N ASP A 552 -25.35 -4.84 -4.81
CA ASP A 552 -25.87 -4.24 -6.06
C ASP A 552 -24.95 -4.41 -7.26
N GLY A 553 -23.64 -4.45 -7.02
CA GLY A 553 -22.62 -4.54 -8.07
C GLY A 553 -21.25 -4.93 -7.53
N ASP A 554 -20.36 -5.29 -8.45
CA ASP A 554 -19.01 -5.80 -8.20
C ASP A 554 -17.91 -4.72 -8.28
N LEU A 555 -18.27 -3.47 -8.54
CA LEU A 555 -17.32 -2.34 -8.56
C LEU A 555 -16.56 -2.24 -7.22
N GLY A 556 -15.23 -2.18 -7.32
CA GLY A 556 -14.33 -2.09 -6.16
C GLY A 556 -14.00 -3.43 -5.50
N LEU A 557 -14.65 -4.54 -5.89
CA LEU A 557 -14.39 -5.86 -5.31
C LEU A 557 -12.92 -6.30 -5.52
N GLY A 558 -12.39 -6.16 -6.74
CA GLY A 558 -11.00 -6.50 -7.05
C GLY A 558 -10.00 -5.72 -6.19
N ASP A 559 -10.25 -4.43 -5.94
CA ASP A 559 -9.40 -3.62 -5.07
C ASP A 559 -9.47 -4.10 -3.62
N VAL A 560 -10.67 -4.39 -3.10
CA VAL A 560 -10.87 -4.90 -1.74
C VAL A 560 -10.12 -6.21 -1.55
N LEU A 561 -10.26 -7.16 -2.48
CA LEU A 561 -9.56 -8.44 -2.42
C LEU A 561 -8.03 -8.27 -2.48
N SER A 562 -7.53 -7.36 -3.32
CA SER A 562 -6.10 -7.05 -3.38
C SER A 562 -5.59 -6.49 -2.05
N ILE A 563 -6.33 -5.57 -1.42
CA ILE A 563 -5.94 -5.01 -0.12
C ILE A 563 -5.93 -6.12 0.93
N LEU A 564 -7.00 -6.91 1.03
CA LEU A 564 -7.09 -7.98 2.02
C LEU A 564 -5.96 -8.99 1.86
N LYS A 565 -5.59 -9.31 0.61
CA LYS A 565 -4.43 -10.14 0.30
C LYS A 565 -3.11 -9.49 0.73
N ASP A 566 -2.92 -8.19 0.50
CA ASP A 566 -1.72 -7.47 0.92
C ASP A 566 -1.52 -7.60 2.43
N TYR A 567 -2.55 -7.36 3.26
CA TYR A 567 -2.46 -7.50 4.72
C TYR A 567 -2.57 -8.96 5.20
N ASN A 568 -2.71 -9.93 4.29
CA ASN A 568 -2.94 -11.34 4.62
C ASN A 568 -4.13 -11.55 5.58
N LEU A 569 -5.22 -10.81 5.37
CA LEU A 569 -6.41 -10.84 6.22
C LEU A 569 -7.48 -11.77 5.65
N LYS A 570 -8.17 -12.47 6.56
CA LYS A 570 -9.40 -13.21 6.26
C LYS A 570 -10.58 -12.51 6.90
N VAL A 571 -11.61 -12.29 6.10
CA VAL A 571 -12.82 -11.53 6.49
C VAL A 571 -14.07 -12.31 6.07
N THR A 572 -15.24 -11.79 6.44
CA THR A 572 -16.52 -12.41 6.11
C THR A 572 -17.26 -11.58 5.06
N PHE A 573 -17.65 -12.20 3.94
CA PHE A 573 -18.47 -11.59 2.89
C PHE A 573 -19.92 -12.08 3.00
N PHE A 574 -20.86 -11.16 3.10
CA PHE A 574 -22.29 -11.43 3.01
C PHE A 574 -22.77 -11.17 1.59
N ILE A 575 -23.27 -12.21 0.94
CA ILE A 575 -23.65 -12.20 -0.48
C ILE A 575 -25.15 -12.46 -0.62
N ASN A 576 -25.85 -11.63 -1.39
CA ASN A 576 -27.26 -11.84 -1.72
C ASN A 576 -27.46 -12.57 -3.05
N GLY A 577 -28.66 -13.12 -3.24
CA GLY A 577 -28.99 -13.90 -4.44
C GLY A 577 -29.07 -13.07 -5.72
N ASP A 578 -29.35 -11.76 -5.61
CA ASP A 578 -29.33 -10.85 -6.75
C ASP A 578 -27.90 -10.59 -7.26
N PHE A 579 -26.92 -10.43 -6.37
CA PHE A 579 -25.51 -10.29 -6.74
C PHE A 579 -25.00 -11.55 -7.44
N ILE A 580 -25.29 -12.74 -6.90
CA ILE A 580 -24.81 -14.01 -7.47
C ILE A 580 -25.30 -14.18 -8.92
N ARG A 581 -26.57 -13.85 -9.19
CA ARG A 581 -27.15 -13.98 -10.53
C ARG A 581 -26.63 -12.95 -11.53
N ARG A 582 -26.30 -11.74 -11.07
CA ARG A 582 -25.80 -10.67 -11.94
C ARG A 582 -24.29 -10.75 -12.18
N HIS A 583 -23.54 -11.26 -11.19
CA HIS A 583 -22.09 -11.29 -11.16
C HIS A 583 -21.55 -12.69 -10.78
N PRO A 584 -21.82 -13.72 -11.60
CA PRO A 584 -21.39 -15.10 -11.29
C PRO A 584 -19.87 -15.24 -11.27
N GLU A 585 -19.14 -14.57 -12.18
CA GLU A 585 -17.67 -14.55 -12.19
C GLU A 585 -17.08 -14.02 -10.87
N SER A 586 -17.54 -12.84 -10.45
CA SER A 586 -17.12 -12.20 -9.19
C SER A 586 -17.47 -13.04 -7.97
N THR A 587 -18.57 -13.79 -8.01
CA THR A 587 -18.96 -14.74 -6.96
C THR A 587 -18.00 -15.93 -6.88
N ARG A 588 -17.53 -16.47 -8.01
CA ARG A 588 -16.53 -17.55 -8.03
C ARG A 588 -15.19 -17.08 -7.47
N ILE A 589 -14.73 -15.90 -7.88
CA ILE A 589 -13.50 -15.29 -7.36
C ILE A 589 -13.59 -15.11 -5.83
N LEU A 590 -14.72 -14.60 -5.33
CA LEU A 590 -14.98 -14.49 -3.90
C LEU A 590 -14.89 -15.85 -3.19
N ALA A 591 -15.53 -16.88 -3.74
CA ALA A 591 -15.50 -18.21 -3.15
C ALA A 591 -14.08 -18.83 -3.18
N GLU A 592 -13.27 -18.52 -4.18
CA GLU A 592 -11.89 -19.01 -4.34
C GLU A 592 -10.85 -18.25 -3.50
N SER A 593 -11.14 -17.00 -3.14
CA SER A 593 -10.24 -16.11 -2.37
C SER A 593 -9.89 -16.59 -0.96
N GLY A 594 -10.60 -17.59 -0.41
CA GLY A 594 -10.33 -18.16 0.91
C GLY A 594 -10.91 -17.36 2.09
N HIS A 595 -11.76 -16.38 1.80
CA HIS A 595 -12.56 -15.65 2.80
C HIS A 595 -13.80 -16.45 3.23
N GLU A 596 -14.36 -16.08 4.38
CA GLU A 596 -15.61 -16.69 4.88
C GLU A 596 -16.79 -16.09 4.10
N THR A 597 -17.63 -16.92 3.48
CA THR A 597 -18.82 -16.44 2.77
C THR A 597 -20.08 -16.79 3.58
N ALA A 598 -21.01 -15.85 3.64
CA ALA A 598 -22.23 -15.90 4.45
C ALA A 598 -23.41 -15.29 3.68
N SER A 599 -24.63 -15.52 4.17
CA SER A 599 -25.86 -15.18 3.44
C SER A 599 -26.38 -13.77 3.76
N LEU A 600 -26.61 -12.93 2.73
CA LEU A 600 -27.34 -11.65 2.83
C LEU A 600 -28.78 -11.80 2.29
N PHE A 601 -29.37 -12.98 2.45
CA PHE A 601 -30.70 -13.31 1.93
C PHE A 601 -30.81 -13.28 0.38
N TYR A 602 -31.85 -13.90 -0.18
CA TYR A 602 -31.97 -14.02 -1.64
C TYR A 602 -32.28 -12.70 -2.36
N THR A 603 -33.04 -11.79 -1.75
CA THR A 603 -33.46 -10.53 -2.38
C THR A 603 -33.18 -9.35 -1.47
N TYR A 604 -32.60 -8.28 -2.01
CA TYR A 604 -32.35 -7.07 -1.24
C TYR A 604 -33.60 -6.19 -1.15
N MET A 605 -34.36 -6.33 -0.07
CA MET A 605 -35.60 -5.56 0.17
C MET A 605 -35.71 -5.13 1.63
N ASN A 606 -36.42 -4.04 1.89
CA ASN A 606 -36.75 -3.65 3.26
C ASN A 606 -37.80 -4.62 3.84
N MET A 607 -37.37 -5.50 4.75
CA MET A 607 -38.23 -6.50 5.38
C MET A 607 -39.20 -5.91 6.43
N THR A 608 -39.14 -4.60 6.71
CA THR A 608 -40.15 -3.92 7.56
C THR A 608 -41.34 -3.38 6.77
N ASP A 609 -41.28 -3.43 5.45
CA ASP A 609 -42.33 -2.88 4.59
C ASP A 609 -43.61 -3.73 4.64
N LEU A 610 -44.67 -3.12 5.19
CA LEU A 610 -45.98 -3.72 5.39
C LEU A 610 -46.66 -4.23 4.11
N ARG A 611 -46.17 -3.81 2.92
CA ARG A 611 -46.64 -4.32 1.63
C ARG A 611 -46.25 -5.79 1.42
N TYR A 612 -45.23 -6.28 2.12
CA TYR A 612 -44.76 -7.65 2.01
C TYR A 612 -45.08 -8.45 3.26
N ARG A 613 -45.63 -9.66 3.07
CA ARG A 613 -45.85 -10.58 4.18
C ARG A 613 -44.57 -11.39 4.44
N ILE A 614 -43.78 -10.94 5.41
CA ILE A 614 -42.60 -11.67 5.89
C ILE A 614 -43.07 -12.75 6.86
N ASP A 615 -43.38 -13.95 6.32
CA ASP A 615 -43.66 -15.13 7.12
C ASP A 615 -42.43 -16.06 7.22
N LYS A 616 -42.48 -17.01 8.15
CA LYS A 616 -41.40 -17.98 8.36
C LYS A 616 -41.01 -18.72 7.07
N ASN A 617 -41.99 -19.11 6.26
CA ASN A 617 -41.74 -19.81 5.00
C ASN A 617 -41.00 -18.93 3.98
N PHE A 618 -41.27 -17.62 3.98
CA PHE A 618 -40.54 -16.66 3.16
C PHE A 618 -39.06 -16.61 3.53
N VAL A 619 -38.75 -16.51 4.83
CA VAL A 619 -37.36 -16.48 5.32
C VAL A 619 -36.64 -17.78 4.98
N VAL A 620 -37.26 -18.94 5.26
CA VAL A 620 -36.66 -20.26 5.01
C VAL A 620 -36.37 -20.47 3.53
N LYS A 621 -37.32 -20.16 2.65
CA LYS A 621 -37.13 -20.29 1.20
C LYS A 621 -36.10 -19.31 0.66
N GLY A 622 -36.04 -18.10 1.20
CA GLY A 622 -35.07 -17.11 0.76
C GLY A 622 -33.64 -17.49 1.15
N LEU A 623 -33.41 -18.02 2.35
CA LEU A 623 -32.09 -18.51 2.75
C LEU A 623 -31.67 -19.74 1.94
N GLY A 624 -32.53 -20.76 1.84
CA GLY A 624 -32.23 -21.97 1.08
C GLY A 624 -31.97 -21.71 -0.41
N ARG A 625 -32.72 -20.80 -1.04
CA ARG A 625 -32.45 -20.41 -2.43
C ARG A 625 -31.12 -19.70 -2.60
N ASN A 626 -30.69 -18.93 -1.60
CA ASN A 626 -29.40 -18.24 -1.65
C ASN A 626 -28.26 -19.26 -1.58
N GLU A 627 -28.37 -20.24 -0.68
CA GLU A 627 -27.42 -21.37 -0.59
C GLU A 627 -27.37 -22.17 -1.90
N ASP A 628 -28.53 -22.59 -2.42
CA ASP A 628 -28.61 -23.41 -3.63
C ASP A 628 -27.95 -22.74 -4.83
N ILE A 629 -28.18 -21.44 -5.03
CA ILE A 629 -27.61 -20.69 -6.16
C ILE A 629 -26.12 -20.46 -5.94
N PHE A 630 -25.68 -20.16 -4.70
CA PHE A 630 -24.27 -20.04 -4.39
C PHE A 630 -23.51 -21.34 -4.65
N PHE A 631 -24.07 -22.48 -4.23
CA PHE A 631 -23.50 -23.80 -4.48
C PHE A 631 -23.46 -24.14 -5.98
N GLN A 632 -24.54 -23.83 -6.72
CA GLN A 632 -24.58 -24.05 -8.17
C GLN A 632 -23.49 -23.28 -8.91
N GLU A 633 -23.19 -22.04 -8.50
CA GLU A 633 -22.20 -21.20 -9.18
C GLU A 633 -20.75 -21.49 -8.77
N THR A 634 -20.53 -21.87 -7.50
CA THR A 634 -19.17 -21.95 -6.91
C THR A 634 -18.72 -23.35 -6.54
N GLY A 635 -19.65 -24.30 -6.38
CA GLY A 635 -19.39 -25.63 -5.83
C GLY A 635 -19.01 -25.64 -4.34
N LYS A 636 -19.14 -24.50 -3.64
CA LYS A 636 -18.87 -24.35 -2.20
C LYS A 636 -20.14 -23.99 -1.44
N GLU A 637 -20.14 -24.29 -0.15
CA GLU A 637 -21.26 -24.00 0.76
C GLU A 637 -21.07 -22.65 1.44
N LEU A 638 -22.18 -21.97 1.76
CA LEU A 638 -22.17 -20.79 2.62
C LEU A 638 -22.00 -21.19 4.09
N SER A 639 -21.39 -20.32 4.87
CA SER A 639 -21.38 -20.43 6.33
C SER A 639 -22.80 -20.26 6.87
N THR A 640 -23.11 -20.89 8.00
CA THR A 640 -24.41 -20.76 8.68
C THR A 640 -24.59 -19.41 9.40
N PHE A 641 -23.93 -18.38 8.89
CA PHE A 641 -24.06 -16.99 9.29
C PHE A 641 -24.92 -16.25 8.28
N TRP A 642 -25.77 -15.36 8.77
CA TRP A 642 -26.55 -14.50 7.89
C TRP A 642 -26.92 -13.20 8.58
N HIS A 643 -27.27 -12.19 7.79
CA HIS A 643 -28.04 -11.06 8.30
C HIS A 643 -29.11 -10.66 7.29
N ALA A 644 -30.19 -10.07 7.79
CA ALA A 644 -31.23 -9.53 6.93
C ALA A 644 -30.73 -8.29 6.19
N PRO A 645 -31.26 -7.97 4.99
CA PRO A 645 -31.10 -6.66 4.39
C PRO A 645 -31.44 -5.57 5.41
N TRP A 646 -30.62 -4.50 5.44
CA TRP A 646 -30.74 -3.40 6.41
C TRP A 646 -30.61 -3.80 7.89
N TYR A 647 -30.08 -4.99 8.18
CA TYR A 647 -29.95 -5.54 9.53
C TYR A 647 -31.28 -5.54 10.31
N VAL A 648 -32.39 -5.75 9.60
CA VAL A 648 -33.73 -5.83 10.21
C VAL A 648 -33.84 -7.09 11.06
N VAL A 649 -34.34 -6.94 12.29
CA VAL A 649 -34.59 -8.04 13.23
C VAL A 649 -36.07 -8.06 13.60
N SER A 650 -36.68 -9.25 13.58
CA SER A 650 -38.01 -9.49 14.16
C SER A 650 -38.06 -10.88 14.80
N PRO A 651 -38.92 -11.11 15.81
CA PRO A 651 -39.04 -12.43 16.43
C PRO A 651 -39.34 -13.55 15.43
N SER A 652 -40.22 -13.29 14.45
CA SER A 652 -40.54 -14.24 13.38
C SER A 652 -39.36 -14.58 12.48
N ILE A 653 -38.45 -13.61 12.25
CA ILE A 653 -37.23 -13.85 11.49
C ILE A 653 -36.28 -14.73 12.30
N LEU A 654 -36.07 -14.40 13.58
CA LEU A 654 -35.15 -15.15 14.45
C LEU A 654 -35.60 -16.60 14.63
N GLU A 655 -36.89 -16.84 14.95
CA GLU A 655 -37.47 -18.17 15.07
C GLU A 655 -37.28 -19.01 13.79
N ALA A 656 -37.55 -18.41 12.61
CA ALA A 656 -37.38 -19.08 11.33
C ALA A 656 -35.93 -19.51 11.08
N THR A 657 -34.96 -18.68 11.47
CA THR A 657 -33.54 -18.93 11.21
C THR A 657 -32.91 -19.90 12.20
N GLN A 658 -33.39 -19.93 13.44
CA GLN A 658 -32.96 -20.93 14.41
C GLN A 658 -33.30 -22.36 13.96
N GLU A 659 -34.47 -22.57 13.37
CA GLU A 659 -34.84 -23.88 12.84
C GLU A 659 -33.95 -24.36 11.69
N MET A 660 -33.32 -23.42 10.98
CA MET A 660 -32.35 -23.71 9.92
C MET A 660 -30.90 -23.78 10.45
N ASN A 661 -30.68 -23.69 11.76
CA ASN A 661 -29.36 -23.59 12.40
C ASN A 661 -28.52 -22.40 11.93
N TYR A 662 -29.17 -21.33 11.47
CA TYR A 662 -28.52 -20.08 11.12
C TYR A 662 -28.32 -19.19 12.36
N LEU A 663 -27.15 -18.56 12.43
CA LEU A 663 -26.88 -17.50 13.40
C LEU A 663 -27.04 -16.13 12.73
N TYR A 664 -27.88 -15.29 13.31
CA TYR A 664 -28.03 -13.91 12.87
C TYR A 664 -26.84 -13.06 13.33
N ILE A 665 -26.18 -12.39 12.38
CA ILE A 665 -25.06 -11.49 12.64
C ILE A 665 -25.56 -10.05 12.66
N GLY A 666 -25.33 -9.37 13.79
CA GLY A 666 -25.67 -7.97 13.96
C GLY A 666 -24.58 -7.03 13.44
N ARG A 667 -24.89 -5.74 13.55
CA ARG A 667 -23.96 -4.65 13.25
C ARG A 667 -23.74 -3.84 14.52
N ASP A 668 -22.54 -3.92 15.06
CA ASP A 668 -22.16 -3.20 16.27
C ASP A 668 -21.86 -1.73 15.99
N VAL A 669 -21.06 -1.47 14.95
CA VAL A 669 -20.71 -0.14 14.47
C VAL A 669 -21.35 0.07 13.11
N ASP A 670 -22.05 1.18 12.91
CA ASP A 670 -22.58 1.58 11.60
C ASP A 670 -21.70 2.67 10.99
N PRO A 671 -20.96 2.37 9.91
CA PRO A 671 -20.18 3.39 9.23
C PRO A 671 -21.04 4.45 8.55
N LEU A 672 -22.32 4.19 8.24
CA LEU A 672 -23.20 5.07 7.46
C LEU A 672 -22.78 5.23 5.98
N ASP A 673 -22.02 4.27 5.46
CA ASP A 673 -21.55 4.24 4.06
C ASP A 673 -22.68 4.13 3.00
N TRP A 674 -23.89 3.78 3.43
CA TRP A 674 -25.09 3.66 2.62
C TRP A 674 -25.86 4.98 2.43
N ILE A 675 -25.51 6.05 3.14
CA ILE A 675 -26.17 7.36 3.03
C ILE A 675 -25.71 8.06 1.74
N VAL A 676 -26.63 8.67 0.99
CA VAL A 676 -26.31 9.41 -0.25
C VAL A 676 -26.64 10.89 -0.12
N PRO A 677 -25.89 11.78 -0.80
CA PRO A 677 -26.04 13.22 -0.68
C PRO A 677 -27.36 13.76 -1.28
N ASP A 678 -28.01 13.00 -2.16
CA ASP A 678 -29.28 13.39 -2.79
C ASP A 678 -30.49 13.36 -1.82
N GLY A 679 -30.30 12.77 -0.63
CA GLY A 679 -31.33 12.65 0.40
C GLY A 679 -32.38 11.56 0.15
N SER A 680 -32.20 10.70 -0.85
CA SER A 680 -33.10 9.57 -1.14
C SER A 680 -33.21 8.57 0.02
N THR A 681 -32.24 8.56 0.93
CA THR A 681 -32.26 7.78 2.18
C THR A 681 -33.06 8.43 3.31
N GLY A 682 -33.56 9.66 3.13
CA GLY A 682 -34.32 10.41 4.14
C GLY A 682 -33.48 11.04 5.25
N ILE A 683 -32.14 10.92 5.18
CA ILE A 683 -31.21 11.39 6.22
C ILE A 683 -30.00 12.09 5.58
N ARG A 684 -30.24 13.12 4.77
CA ARG A 684 -29.21 13.85 4.02
C ARG A 684 -28.15 14.51 4.91
N ASP A 685 -28.56 15.05 6.05
CA ASP A 685 -27.69 15.83 6.95
C ASP A 685 -26.63 14.97 7.65
N MET A 686 -26.74 13.63 7.56
CA MET A 686 -25.75 12.69 8.07
C MET A 686 -24.79 12.17 6.99
N TYR A 687 -24.84 12.72 5.76
CA TYR A 687 -23.88 12.37 4.73
C TYR A 687 -22.47 12.78 5.14
N MET A 688 -21.54 11.83 5.05
CA MET A 688 -20.12 11.98 5.36
C MET A 688 -19.29 11.37 4.23
N ARG A 689 -18.14 11.97 3.94
CA ARG A 689 -17.16 11.43 2.99
C ARG A 689 -16.38 10.29 3.63
N SER A 690 -15.76 9.45 2.81
CA SER A 690 -15.12 8.20 3.25
C SER A 690 -14.08 8.41 4.35
N ALA A 691 -13.30 9.50 4.31
CA ALA A 691 -12.36 9.83 5.38
C ALA A 691 -13.05 10.03 6.74
N ASP A 692 -14.17 10.77 6.77
CA ASP A 692 -14.93 11.00 8.00
C ASP A 692 -15.64 9.73 8.48
N LEU A 693 -16.09 8.87 7.55
CA LEU A 693 -16.63 7.55 7.90
C LEU A 693 -15.57 6.68 8.61
N VAL A 694 -14.32 6.71 8.14
CA VAL A 694 -13.22 5.96 8.79
C VAL A 694 -12.92 6.52 10.18
N GLU A 695 -12.83 7.84 10.35
CA GLU A 695 -12.63 8.46 11.67
C GLU A 695 -13.74 8.05 12.64
N ARG A 696 -15.00 8.16 12.21
CA ARG A 696 -16.16 7.73 12.98
C ARG A 696 -16.07 6.27 13.42
N VAL A 697 -15.73 5.36 12.50
CA VAL A 697 -15.60 3.94 12.81
C VAL A 697 -14.49 3.72 13.85
N LEU A 698 -13.35 4.39 13.72
CA LEU A 698 -12.24 4.28 14.66
C LEU A 698 -12.54 4.88 16.04
N GLU A 699 -13.43 5.88 16.13
CA GLU A 699 -13.93 6.41 17.39
C GLU A 699 -14.94 5.48 18.08
N ASP A 700 -15.80 4.83 17.29
CA ASP A 700 -16.88 3.98 17.80
C ASP A 700 -16.43 2.53 18.08
N VAL A 701 -15.34 2.07 17.47
CA VAL A 701 -14.88 0.67 17.55
C VAL A 701 -14.47 0.27 18.97
N ARG A 702 -14.91 -0.92 19.37
CA ARG A 702 -14.58 -1.56 20.64
C ARG A 702 -14.09 -2.99 20.38
N PRO A 703 -13.38 -3.62 21.34
CA PRO A 703 -13.10 -5.05 21.25
C PRO A 703 -14.39 -5.84 21.00
N GLY A 704 -14.38 -6.78 20.05
CA GLY A 704 -15.56 -7.54 19.64
C GLY A 704 -16.43 -6.86 18.57
N SER A 705 -16.14 -5.64 18.11
CA SER A 705 -16.99 -4.96 17.14
C SER A 705 -17.03 -5.66 15.77
N ILE A 706 -18.22 -5.66 15.17
CA ILE A 706 -18.46 -6.10 13.78
C ILE A 706 -18.77 -4.84 12.96
N ILE A 707 -17.95 -4.58 11.95
CA ILE A 707 -17.96 -3.36 11.13
C ILE A 707 -18.30 -3.73 9.68
N PRO A 708 -19.49 -3.37 9.17
CA PRO A 708 -19.87 -3.67 7.80
C PRO A 708 -19.40 -2.62 6.80
N VAL A 709 -18.88 -3.07 5.66
CA VAL A 709 -18.48 -2.24 4.53
C VAL A 709 -19.25 -2.71 3.29
N ARG A 710 -19.95 -1.80 2.63
CA ARG A 710 -20.71 -2.10 1.42
C ARG A 710 -19.82 -2.03 0.19
N ILE A 711 -19.91 -3.04 -0.66
CA ILE A 711 -19.23 -3.10 -1.97
C ILE A 711 -20.20 -2.66 -3.07
N GLY A 712 -19.66 -2.14 -4.18
CA GLY A 712 -20.41 -1.67 -5.32
C GLY A 712 -20.80 -0.20 -5.20
N ARG A 713 -21.86 0.19 -5.89
CA ARG A 713 -22.33 1.58 -5.95
C ARG A 713 -23.64 1.74 -5.16
N PRO A 714 -23.58 1.96 -3.83
CA PRO A 714 -24.75 2.25 -3.01
C PRO A 714 -25.34 3.63 -3.33
N GLY A 715 -25.92 3.78 -4.51
CA GLY A 715 -26.32 5.07 -5.07
C GLY A 715 -25.12 5.95 -5.43
N GLU A 716 -25.42 7.19 -5.83
CA GLU A 716 -24.42 8.18 -6.24
C GLU A 716 -23.79 8.85 -5.02
N ARG A 717 -22.53 8.51 -4.72
CA ARG A 717 -21.71 9.16 -3.67
C ARG A 717 -20.48 9.82 -4.29
N ASP A 718 -19.95 10.85 -3.61
CA ASP A 718 -18.68 11.49 -4.00
C ASP A 718 -17.51 10.49 -3.93
N ASP A 719 -17.48 9.68 -2.87
CA ASP A 719 -16.50 8.62 -2.62
C ASP A 719 -17.14 7.44 -1.86
N TYR A 720 -16.44 6.29 -1.85
CA TYR A 720 -16.91 5.04 -1.25
C TYR A 720 -15.95 4.51 -0.19
N LEU A 721 -16.49 4.05 0.95
CA LEU A 721 -15.71 3.64 2.12
C LEU A 721 -14.64 2.58 1.79
N PHE A 722 -14.95 1.63 0.92
CA PHE A 722 -14.00 0.57 0.52
C PHE A 722 -12.75 1.11 -0.21
N GLN A 723 -12.81 2.31 -0.80
CA GLN A 723 -11.63 2.95 -1.41
C GLN A 723 -10.62 3.38 -0.33
N MET A 724 -11.08 3.62 0.91
CA MET A 724 -10.25 4.00 2.06
C MET A 724 -9.97 2.84 3.01
N LEU A 725 -10.15 1.59 2.55
CA LEU A 725 -9.98 0.39 3.39
C LEU A 725 -8.57 0.27 4.01
N ASP A 726 -7.50 0.66 3.33
CA ASP A 726 -6.16 0.69 3.92
C ASP A 726 -6.10 1.61 5.15
N LEU A 727 -6.73 2.79 5.11
CA LEU A 727 -6.74 3.71 6.27
C LEU A 727 -7.45 3.07 7.45
N LEU A 728 -8.60 2.43 7.21
CA LEU A 728 -9.35 1.74 8.24
C LEU A 728 -8.54 0.57 8.84
N ILE A 729 -7.94 -0.27 8.00
CA ILE A 729 -7.13 -1.41 8.45
C ILE A 729 -5.91 -0.93 9.25
N ASN A 730 -5.14 0.04 8.74
CA ASN A 730 -3.99 0.58 9.46
C ASN A 730 -4.43 1.24 10.78
N GLY A 731 -5.55 1.97 10.78
CA GLY A 731 -6.11 2.58 11.99
C GLY A 731 -6.45 1.53 13.06
N LEU A 732 -7.06 0.42 12.67
CA LEU A 732 -7.39 -0.70 13.57
C LEU A 732 -6.12 -1.39 14.08
N LEU A 733 -5.18 -1.73 13.20
CA LEU A 733 -3.90 -2.36 13.57
C LEU A 733 -3.09 -1.47 14.53
N ASN A 734 -3.02 -0.16 14.28
CA ASN A 734 -2.37 0.81 15.16
C ASN A 734 -3.12 1.00 16.49
N GLY A 735 -4.44 0.77 16.52
CA GLY A 735 -5.24 0.68 17.75
C GLY A 735 -4.97 -0.60 18.57
N GLY A 736 -4.16 -1.51 18.02
CA GLY A 736 -3.84 -2.81 18.59
C GLY A 736 -4.95 -3.84 18.39
N TYR A 737 -5.77 -3.68 17.33
CA TYR A 737 -6.83 -4.63 17.00
C TYR A 737 -6.38 -5.68 16.00
N ASP A 738 -6.68 -6.94 16.29
CA ASP A 738 -6.57 -8.05 15.34
C ASP A 738 -7.87 -8.17 14.53
N ILE A 739 -7.75 -8.21 13.21
CA ILE A 739 -8.91 -8.34 12.30
C ILE A 739 -9.11 -9.82 11.97
N VAL A 740 -10.29 -10.34 12.31
CA VAL A 740 -10.63 -11.76 12.20
C VAL A 740 -11.99 -11.97 11.50
N THR A 741 -12.25 -13.20 11.07
CA THR A 741 -13.57 -13.57 10.53
C THR A 741 -14.63 -13.58 11.63
N VAL A 742 -15.91 -13.49 11.25
CA VAL A 742 -17.03 -13.59 12.22
C VAL A 742 -17.01 -14.95 12.95
N GLY A 743 -16.67 -16.02 12.24
CA GLY A 743 -16.49 -17.35 12.84
C GLY A 743 -15.44 -17.38 13.95
N GLU A 744 -14.25 -16.82 13.68
CA GLU A 744 -13.15 -16.72 14.67
C GLU A 744 -13.52 -15.80 15.84
N LEU A 745 -14.16 -14.66 15.56
CA LEU A 745 -14.63 -13.72 16.58
C LEU A 745 -15.60 -14.40 17.56
N LYS A 746 -16.46 -15.29 17.05
CA LYS A 746 -17.41 -16.08 17.84
C LYS A 746 -16.71 -17.18 18.65
N ILE A 747 -15.67 -17.84 18.13
CA ILE A 747 -14.92 -18.86 18.89
C ILE A 747 -14.26 -18.21 20.10
N GLY A 748 -13.55 -17.08 19.90
CA GLY A 748 -12.94 -16.32 20.99
C GLY A 748 -13.95 -15.71 21.99
N PHE A 749 -15.25 -15.69 21.65
CA PHE A 749 -16.31 -15.33 22.59
C PHE A 749 -16.71 -16.48 23.53
N ARG A 750 -16.60 -17.74 23.08
CA ARG A 750 -17.08 -18.93 23.81
C ARG A 750 -16.03 -19.55 24.74
N ASP A 751 -14.74 -19.41 24.44
CA ASP A 751 -13.60 -19.81 25.29
C ASP A 751 -13.20 -18.67 26.23
#